data_AF-A0A2G4R8J2-F1
#
_entry.id   AF-A0A2G4R8J2-F1
#
_cell.length_a   1.000
_cell.length_b   1.000
_cell.length_c   1.000
_cell.angle_alpha   90.00
_cell.angle_beta   90.00
_cell.angle_gamma   90.00
#
_symmetry.space_group_name_H-M   'P 1'
#
loop_
_entity.id
_entity.type
_entity.pdbx_description
1 polymer ?
#
loop_
_entity_poly.entity_id
_entity_poly.type
_entity_poly.pdbx_seq_one_letter_code
_entity_poly.pdbx_strand_id
1 'polypeptide(L)'
;MFAFSDFANAQTTATLSSLLNQDQDKIERASKPEGVTVSDHPKSKTLKNHKKIEHVAPHVLAGKASEQNRNREIKNNKDLSEDLLLKGLPDGWSAHVVGINDTRMGGAQRATESSAASDHSSLSDTQSKDTSTDNTLRSVPGQGSEDRLDNSDSTNSIFSSHRILIPVPANMGLAAYQSGRYFVIVVDNAEPMNTSALRGDGIFAGLSVETIADATIITIPLVDTRQLYLSQQSNGWILGDEPPPGNDYGDRRVINPRLSNDGLLFPLRHPGRVLSIKDPATGRTVLIGTSASDDGGILSLRLSHDYDVWPSLEGIIIDDHAPPTVEMKATPEGDLLSINGKNIPDPSEAVFASDVDLKWLGLKNQPLDQLQENYRAAVISAADSEPADRFAKRLEAAKAAFGVGAFPDARAIMTVALEDDPEEAFRTDVRFLLGAIELMCGNVDGAALLDGPWPDGDKRATQMWKGLYHAAAGGDDEEAAHLLATDFDRLLNYPQSLKDVLLAPVTEHIARYGKPEDRLVLDKVPESSFAKLARVLSRMRDIPSDAHKDDKAITDVLTEFSDLAGDKDPSISEKAVEAGTILRLKSGLLSPEDAALVFSQLLPDGRLSGREVSVRMAQADAYIRAKRWSDALAALDKAQRTLSSRSEPDITPMVYQALSGIAQEANPTNLKSGQAQPSLIKDAAMLRAHLPDIPPGPQKADVLMAYGKMLLNLGLTDEASQAFSNSVPMFQDPVSKAIAGEGLADSFIQRGMFDEASEALANTNSPGLPKDVLEGRGRVAARIAMSSGKPEVALYLLGTDQNDIAADMRARIHEARDEWSPAVSDVILMVKKRVPEAGELNIDQQLLCLRLASDASRAGDVGTLEWISNRVGDRKFARDTERLFRLLVSSP
;
A
#
# COMPACT_ATOMS: atom_id res chain seq x y z
N MET A 1 10.43 -1.14 24.30
CA MET A 1 10.12 0.31 24.15
C MET A 1 9.01 0.80 25.05
N PHE A 2 7.76 0.37 24.86
CA PHE A 2 6.59 1.02 25.49
C PHE A 2 6.50 0.91 27.03
N ALA A 3 7.32 0.06 27.66
CA ALA A 3 7.32 -0.10 29.12
C ALA A 3 7.87 1.10 29.92
N PHE A 4 8.48 2.12 29.31
CA PHE A 4 9.08 3.25 30.06
C PHE A 4 8.22 4.52 30.10
N SER A 5 7.47 4.85 29.04
CA SER A 5 6.60 6.05 29.02
C SER A 5 5.43 5.92 30.00
N ASP A 6 4.77 4.76 30.00
CA ASP A 6 3.61 4.52 30.87
C ASP A 6 4.03 4.29 32.33
N PHE A 7 5.24 3.78 32.58
CA PHE A 7 5.76 3.64 33.94
C PHE A 7 6.13 5.00 34.56
N ALA A 8 6.64 5.94 33.76
CA ALA A 8 6.84 7.32 34.19
C ALA A 8 5.49 7.98 34.49
N ASN A 9 4.51 7.90 33.58
CA ASN A 9 3.18 8.47 33.80
C ASN A 9 2.44 7.85 35.00
N ALA A 10 2.57 6.53 35.21
CA ALA A 10 2.00 5.83 36.37
C ALA A 10 2.68 6.23 37.70
N GLN A 11 4.01 6.39 37.72
CA GLN A 11 4.69 6.88 38.93
C GLN A 11 4.37 8.35 39.23
N THR A 12 4.25 9.21 38.22
CA THR A 12 3.91 10.63 38.41
C THR A 12 2.46 10.81 38.86
N THR A 13 1.51 10.05 38.31
CA THR A 13 0.11 10.06 38.78
C THR A 13 -0.06 9.43 40.16
N ALA A 14 0.69 8.37 40.50
CA ALA A 14 0.68 7.79 41.84
C ALA A 14 1.30 8.73 42.90
N THR A 15 2.38 9.43 42.58
CA THR A 15 2.99 10.42 43.51
C THR A 15 2.13 11.68 43.66
N LEU A 16 1.51 12.18 42.58
CA LEU A 16 0.54 13.29 42.68
C LEU A 16 -0.70 12.89 43.48
N SER A 17 -1.23 11.67 43.31
CA SER A 17 -2.37 11.17 44.09
C SER A 17 -2.02 10.95 45.57
N SER A 18 -0.79 10.52 45.86
CA SER A 18 -0.25 10.40 47.22
C SER A 18 -0.11 11.77 47.92
N LEU A 19 0.34 12.79 47.18
CA LEU A 19 0.47 14.15 47.68
C LEU A 19 -0.89 14.85 47.88
N LEU A 20 -1.84 14.70 46.95
CA LEU A 20 -3.20 15.26 47.12
C LEU A 20 -3.94 14.63 48.32
N ASN A 21 -3.80 13.33 48.55
CA ASN A 21 -4.45 12.66 49.68
C ASN A 21 -3.86 13.07 51.05
N GLN A 22 -2.57 13.44 51.12
CA GLN A 22 -1.97 13.92 52.38
C GLN A 22 -2.45 15.31 52.81
N ASP A 23 -2.91 16.16 51.88
CA ASP A 23 -3.44 17.48 52.19
C ASP A 23 -4.97 17.50 52.40
N GLN A 24 -5.73 16.52 51.88
CA GLN A 24 -7.16 16.39 52.22
C GLN A 24 -7.38 15.96 53.69
N ASP A 25 -6.57 15.04 54.22
CA ASP A 25 -6.67 14.54 55.61
C ASP A 25 -6.40 15.61 56.69
N LYS A 26 -5.85 16.77 56.29
CA LYS A 26 -5.62 17.92 57.18
C LYS A 26 -6.75 18.95 57.20
N ILE A 27 -7.69 18.89 56.26
CA ILE A 27 -8.75 19.91 56.11
C ILE A 27 -10.09 19.43 56.70
N GLU A 28 -10.35 18.13 56.85
CA GLU A 28 -11.60 17.61 57.45
C GLU A 28 -11.72 17.71 58.99
N ARG A 29 -10.86 18.50 59.66
CA ARG A 29 -10.98 18.80 61.11
C ARG A 29 -11.49 20.21 61.42
N ALA A 30 -12.47 20.72 60.68
CA ALA A 30 -13.24 21.91 61.07
C ALA A 30 -14.71 21.90 60.59
N SER A 31 -15.63 21.78 61.54
CA SER A 31 -16.93 22.48 61.60
C SER A 31 -17.99 22.32 60.48
N LYS A 32 -19.04 21.55 60.82
CA LYS A 32 -20.46 21.71 60.40
C LYS A 32 -21.07 23.04 60.92
N PRO A 33 -22.31 23.45 60.54
CA PRO A 33 -23.10 23.24 59.29
C PRO A 33 -23.82 24.54 58.81
N GLU A 34 -24.89 24.40 58.00
CA GLU A 34 -25.87 25.43 57.50
C GLU A 34 -25.36 26.29 56.31
N GLY A 35 -26.13 26.61 55.25
CA GLY A 35 -27.46 26.14 54.81
C GLY A 35 -28.02 26.96 53.62
N VAL A 36 -28.97 26.39 52.86
CA VAL A 36 -30.05 27.10 52.11
C VAL A 36 -29.72 27.93 50.83
N THR A 37 -29.97 27.33 49.64
CA THR A 37 -30.61 27.90 48.40
C THR A 37 -29.99 29.14 47.67
N VAL A 38 -30.29 29.54 46.41
CA VAL A 38 -30.91 29.02 45.15
C VAL A 38 -30.48 29.98 44.01
N SER A 39 -30.65 29.58 42.73
CA SER A 39 -30.56 30.32 41.43
C SER A 39 -30.29 31.85 41.39
N ASP A 40 -29.55 32.39 40.41
CA ASP A 40 -30.16 32.71 39.10
C ASP A 40 -29.17 33.00 37.94
N HIS A 41 -29.68 32.88 36.71
CA HIS A 41 -29.11 33.39 35.45
C HIS A 41 -29.51 34.88 35.23
N PRO A 42 -28.76 35.67 34.43
CA PRO A 42 -29.24 35.91 33.06
C PRO A 42 -28.17 36.08 31.95
N LYS A 43 -28.68 35.97 30.71
CA LYS A 43 -28.00 36.08 29.41
C LYS A 43 -27.66 37.54 29.03
N SER A 44 -26.74 37.78 28.07
CA SER A 44 -27.08 38.43 26.77
C SER A 44 -25.90 38.92 25.88
N LYS A 45 -25.77 38.32 24.68
CA LYS A 45 -25.55 38.91 23.32
C LYS A 45 -24.32 39.78 22.92
N THR A 46 -23.57 39.23 21.95
CA THR A 46 -23.14 39.77 20.62
C THR A 46 -22.44 41.14 20.45
N LEU A 47 -21.37 41.15 19.63
CA LEU A 47 -21.31 41.86 18.33
C LEU A 47 -20.12 41.44 17.43
N LYS A 48 -20.20 41.76 16.12
CA LYS A 48 -19.21 41.49 15.05
C LYS A 48 -18.52 42.79 14.58
N ASN A 49 -17.34 42.69 13.94
CA ASN A 49 -16.84 43.47 12.79
C ASN A 49 -15.49 42.84 12.34
N HIS A 50 -15.14 42.53 11.08
CA HIS A 50 -15.14 43.25 9.78
C HIS A 50 -14.13 44.40 9.63
N LYS A 51 -13.13 44.22 8.75
CA LYS A 51 -12.50 45.32 7.97
C LYS A 51 -11.86 44.79 6.66
N LYS A 52 -11.90 45.63 5.62
CA LYS A 52 -11.38 45.45 4.25
C LYS A 52 -10.73 46.78 3.85
N ILE A 53 -9.67 46.77 3.03
CA ILE A 53 -9.01 47.99 2.49
C ILE A 53 -8.70 47.77 1.00
N GLU A 54 -8.71 48.85 0.21
CA GLU A 54 -8.67 48.88 -1.26
C GLU A 54 -7.32 49.39 -1.83
N HIS A 55 -7.15 49.22 -3.16
CA HIS A 55 -6.01 49.70 -3.94
C HIS A 55 -5.99 51.23 -4.15
N VAL A 56 -4.78 51.81 -4.19
CA VAL A 56 -4.46 52.99 -5.02
C VAL A 56 -3.00 52.91 -5.52
N ALA A 57 -2.77 53.25 -6.79
CA ALA A 57 -1.51 53.75 -7.32
C ALA A 57 -1.82 54.99 -8.18
N PRO A 58 -1.00 56.05 -8.15
CA PRO A 58 -0.17 56.33 -9.33
C PRO A 58 1.14 57.11 -9.06
N HIS A 59 2.14 56.98 -9.93
CA HIS A 59 2.65 58.10 -10.77
C HIS A 59 3.88 57.72 -11.61
N VAL A 60 3.96 58.33 -12.80
CA VAL A 60 5.11 58.26 -13.73
C VAL A 60 5.95 59.53 -13.59
N LEU A 61 7.28 59.39 -13.63
CA LEU A 61 8.20 60.47 -14.00
C LEU A 61 9.28 59.93 -14.93
N ALA A 62 9.40 60.54 -16.11
CA ALA A 62 10.36 60.15 -17.15
C ALA A 62 11.53 61.13 -17.21
N GLY A 63 12.76 60.59 -17.30
CA GLY A 63 13.98 61.33 -17.61
C GLY A 63 14.65 60.79 -18.87
N LYS A 64 14.82 61.65 -19.87
CA LYS A 64 15.64 61.43 -21.09
C LYS A 64 17.13 61.67 -20.71
N ALA A 65 18.19 61.18 -21.37
CA ALA A 65 18.39 60.39 -22.61
C ALA A 65 19.68 59.53 -22.42
N SER A 66 20.46 59.02 -23.38
CA SER A 66 20.52 59.08 -24.86
C SER A 66 21.52 58.03 -25.38
N GLU A 67 21.22 57.42 -26.55
CA GLU A 67 22.15 56.68 -27.45
C GLU A 67 22.82 55.37 -26.92
N GLN A 68 23.00 54.30 -27.71
CA GLN A 68 22.74 54.07 -29.14
C GLN A 68 22.62 52.55 -29.47
N ASN A 69 21.85 52.20 -30.51
CA ASN A 69 21.84 50.91 -31.24
C ASN A 69 21.37 49.62 -30.49
N ARG A 70 20.68 48.64 -31.11
CA ARG A 70 20.25 48.46 -32.52
C ARG A 70 18.99 47.55 -32.64
N ASN A 71 18.16 47.87 -33.64
CA ASN A 71 17.16 47.05 -34.37
C ASN A 71 17.51 45.53 -34.56
N ARG A 72 16.59 44.60 -34.91
CA ARG A 72 15.11 44.54 -35.06
C ARG A 72 14.66 43.08 -35.25
N GLU A 73 13.39 42.82 -34.91
CA GLU A 73 12.41 41.90 -35.54
C GLU A 73 12.83 40.95 -36.69
N ILE A 74 12.47 39.66 -36.57
CA ILE A 74 11.96 38.85 -37.71
C ILE A 74 10.66 38.13 -37.28
N LYS A 75 9.80 37.87 -38.27
CA LYS A 75 8.46 37.27 -38.17
C LYS A 75 8.35 36.13 -39.21
N ASN A 76 7.39 35.23 -38.99
CA ASN A 76 6.66 34.46 -40.01
C ASN A 76 7.31 33.24 -40.73
N ASN A 77 6.73 32.06 -40.42
CA ASN A 77 5.84 31.28 -41.31
C ASN A 77 6.40 30.16 -42.25
N LYS A 78 5.80 28.96 -42.12
CA LYS A 78 5.62 27.82 -43.08
C LYS A 78 6.56 27.70 -44.29
N ASP A 79 7.29 26.57 -44.40
CA ASP A 79 6.84 25.40 -45.20
C ASP A 79 7.63 24.11 -44.78
N LEU A 80 7.23 22.92 -45.26
CA LEU A 80 7.74 21.61 -44.82
C LEU A 80 8.38 20.79 -45.96
N SER A 81 9.56 21.20 -46.42
CA SER A 81 10.33 20.42 -47.41
C SER A 81 11.86 20.46 -47.28
N GLU A 82 12.42 21.22 -46.34
CA GLU A 82 13.88 21.41 -46.20
C GLU A 82 14.35 21.36 -44.74
N ASP A 83 14.16 20.24 -44.06
CA ASP A 83 14.85 20.02 -42.78
C ASP A 83 16.30 19.59 -43.04
N LEU A 84 17.20 20.56 -42.99
CA LEU A 84 18.64 20.41 -43.24
C LEU A 84 19.34 19.48 -42.23
N LEU A 85 18.68 19.08 -41.14
CA LEU A 85 19.21 18.15 -40.14
C LEU A 85 19.30 16.68 -40.62
N LEU A 86 18.78 16.35 -41.82
CA LEU A 86 18.90 15.01 -42.43
C LEU A 86 19.77 14.96 -43.70
N LYS A 87 20.65 15.95 -43.91
CA LYS A 87 21.75 15.86 -44.91
C LYS A 87 23.11 16.17 -44.27
N GLY A 88 23.59 15.21 -43.49
CA GLY A 88 24.91 15.25 -42.85
C GLY A 88 25.32 13.97 -42.10
N LEU A 89 24.59 12.86 -42.28
CA LEU A 89 24.95 11.56 -41.70
C LEU A 89 25.85 10.80 -42.68
N PRO A 90 27.03 10.31 -42.25
CA PRO A 90 27.73 9.24 -42.94
C PRO A 90 26.91 7.94 -42.89
N ASP A 91 27.10 7.06 -43.87
CA ASP A 91 26.49 5.73 -43.86
C ASP A 91 26.85 4.97 -42.57
N GLY A 92 25.82 4.57 -41.82
CA GLY A 92 25.95 3.80 -40.57
C GLY A 92 25.42 4.49 -39.31
N TRP A 93 25.08 5.79 -39.35
CA TRP A 93 24.48 6.49 -38.20
C TRP A 93 22.98 6.73 -38.37
N SER A 94 22.21 6.43 -37.32
CA SER A 94 20.85 6.92 -37.14
C SER A 94 20.61 7.23 -35.66
N ALA A 95 20.26 8.47 -35.34
CA ALA A 95 19.92 8.88 -33.98
C ALA A 95 18.41 8.79 -33.78
N HIS A 96 17.97 8.14 -32.69
CA HIS A 96 16.60 8.26 -32.19
C HIS A 96 16.62 9.11 -30.92
N VAL A 97 15.96 10.27 -30.96
CA VAL A 97 15.56 11.00 -29.75
C VAL A 97 14.16 10.51 -29.40
N VAL A 98 14.02 9.88 -28.23
CA VAL A 98 12.71 9.45 -27.74
C VAL A 98 12.06 10.58 -26.95
N GLY A 99 10.83 10.92 -27.32
CA GLY A 99 9.94 11.76 -26.50
C GLY A 99 9.86 13.23 -26.89
N ILE A 100 8.99 13.54 -27.85
CA ILE A 100 7.84 14.46 -27.68
C ILE A 100 6.95 14.26 -28.92
N ASN A 101 5.66 13.96 -28.72
CA ASN A 101 4.70 13.89 -29.81
C ASN A 101 4.26 15.29 -30.22
N ASP A 102 4.49 15.64 -31.48
CA ASP A 102 4.05 16.87 -32.12
C ASP A 102 2.50 16.95 -32.15
N THR A 103 1.93 18.04 -31.64
CA THR A 103 0.60 18.51 -32.04
C THR A 103 0.75 19.75 -32.91
N ARG A 104 0.88 19.52 -34.21
CA ARG A 104 1.19 20.57 -35.19
C ARG A 104 -0.06 21.23 -35.78
N MET A 105 0.02 22.57 -35.82
CA MET A 105 -0.41 23.46 -36.93
C MET A 105 -1.91 23.69 -37.19
N GLY A 106 -2.28 24.97 -37.35
CA GLY A 106 -3.54 25.34 -37.99
C GLY A 106 -4.07 26.77 -37.81
N GLY A 107 -3.25 27.82 -37.89
CA GLY A 107 -3.75 29.20 -37.73
C GLY A 107 -4.26 29.86 -39.02
N ALA A 108 -5.27 30.74 -38.91
CA ALA A 108 -5.45 31.92 -39.77
C ALA A 108 -6.49 32.93 -39.22
N GLN A 109 -6.32 34.19 -39.63
CA GLN A 109 -7.28 35.32 -39.58
C GLN A 109 -7.60 35.99 -38.22
N ARG A 110 -7.99 37.26 -38.35
CA ARG A 110 -7.88 38.32 -37.33
C ARG A 110 -9.12 39.20 -37.41
N ALA A 111 -10.09 39.03 -36.50
CA ALA A 111 -11.15 40.00 -36.25
C ALA A 111 -11.83 39.74 -34.89
N THR A 112 -12.07 40.83 -34.15
CA THR A 112 -13.24 41.10 -33.28
C THR A 112 -13.80 40.02 -32.33
N GLU A 113 -13.68 40.32 -31.03
CA GLU A 113 -14.76 40.34 -30.01
C GLU A 113 -15.66 39.12 -29.72
N SER A 114 -15.97 38.98 -28.42
CA SER A 114 -17.23 38.45 -27.85
C SER A 114 -17.43 36.93 -27.61
N SER A 115 -17.36 36.57 -26.32
CA SER A 115 -18.41 35.90 -25.53
C SER A 115 -18.91 34.45 -25.82
N ALA A 116 -18.86 33.65 -24.74
CA ALA A 116 -19.88 32.68 -24.27
C ALA A 116 -20.15 31.31 -24.96
N ALA A 117 -20.06 30.29 -24.09
CA ALA A 117 -21.05 29.21 -23.84
C ALA A 117 -21.20 27.96 -24.75
N SER A 118 -21.33 26.83 -24.03
CA SER A 118 -22.27 25.69 -24.19
C SER A 118 -22.11 24.61 -25.29
N ASP A 119 -22.17 23.37 -24.79
CA ASP A 119 -22.96 22.21 -25.26
C ASP A 119 -22.46 21.16 -26.30
N HIS A 120 -22.28 19.95 -25.74
CA HIS A 120 -22.81 18.63 -26.15
C HIS A 120 -22.55 17.94 -27.51
N SER A 121 -22.28 16.63 -27.38
CA SER A 121 -22.67 15.51 -28.30
C SER A 121 -21.89 15.38 -29.63
N SER A 122 -21.70 14.19 -30.24
CA SER A 122 -21.93 12.77 -29.88
C SER A 122 -21.36 11.84 -30.98
N LEU A 123 -21.06 10.56 -30.66
CA LEU A 123 -21.14 9.35 -31.54
C LEU A 123 -20.25 9.35 -32.83
N SER A 124 -19.80 8.23 -33.43
CA SER A 124 -19.84 6.77 -33.16
C SER A 124 -18.97 6.03 -34.20
N ASP A 125 -18.49 4.81 -33.88
CA ASP A 125 -18.15 3.70 -34.82
C ASP A 125 -16.99 3.89 -35.85
N THR A 126 -16.24 2.88 -36.34
CA THR A 126 -16.21 1.41 -36.11
C THR A 126 -14.80 0.81 -36.44
N GLN A 127 -14.51 -0.39 -35.89
CA GLN A 127 -13.68 -1.53 -36.37
C GLN A 127 -12.70 -1.34 -37.59
N SER A 128 -11.48 -1.93 -37.66
CA SER A 128 -11.15 -3.36 -37.49
C SER A 128 -9.61 -3.64 -37.49
N LYS A 129 -9.17 -4.71 -36.77
CA LYS A 129 -8.29 -5.87 -37.16
C LYS A 129 -7.32 -5.78 -38.37
N ASP A 130 -6.17 -6.49 -38.45
CA ASP A 130 -5.49 -7.52 -37.62
C ASP A 130 -4.03 -7.74 -38.14
N THR A 131 -3.13 -8.35 -37.32
CA THR A 131 -1.93 -9.21 -37.69
C THR A 131 -0.83 -8.68 -38.65
N SER A 132 0.48 -8.59 -38.30
CA SER A 132 1.52 -9.65 -38.15
C SER A 132 1.85 -10.41 -39.47
N THR A 133 3.08 -10.75 -39.91
CA THR A 133 4.39 -11.04 -39.27
C THR A 133 5.58 -11.00 -40.28
N ASP A 134 6.81 -10.95 -39.77
CA ASP A 134 8.03 -11.70 -40.19
C ASP A 134 9.05 -11.25 -41.30
N ASN A 135 10.31 -11.20 -40.83
CA ASN A 135 11.58 -11.78 -41.35
C ASN A 135 12.36 -11.31 -42.62
N THR A 136 13.52 -10.65 -42.32
CA THR A 136 14.93 -10.89 -42.75
C THR A 136 15.38 -11.05 -44.24
N LEU A 137 16.44 -10.30 -44.65
CA LEU A 137 17.80 -10.80 -45.06
C LEU A 137 18.69 -9.80 -45.88
N ARG A 138 20.00 -9.74 -45.54
CA ARG A 138 21.25 -9.63 -46.39
C ARG A 138 21.61 -8.45 -47.34
N SER A 139 22.52 -7.58 -46.87
CA SER A 139 23.95 -7.36 -47.29
C SER A 139 24.42 -6.97 -48.74
N VAL A 140 25.12 -5.80 -48.86
CA VAL A 140 26.53 -5.57 -49.37
C VAL A 140 26.81 -5.56 -50.91
N PRO A 141 27.74 -4.74 -51.51
CA PRO A 141 28.24 -3.34 -51.25
C PRO A 141 28.70 -2.50 -52.51
N GLY A 142 29.33 -1.31 -52.29
CA GLY A 142 30.37 -0.68 -53.18
C GLY A 142 30.05 0.71 -53.78
N GLN A 143 30.97 1.59 -54.21
CA GLN A 143 32.45 1.75 -54.01
C GLN A 143 32.93 3.11 -54.64
N GLY A 144 33.96 3.80 -54.08
CA GLY A 144 34.73 4.91 -54.70
C GLY A 144 34.30 6.36 -54.36
N SER A 145 35.12 7.24 -53.74
CA SER A 145 36.35 7.94 -54.23
C SER A 145 36.05 9.18 -55.11
N GLU A 146 36.65 10.37 -54.99
CA GLU A 146 37.74 10.88 -54.12
C GLU A 146 37.84 12.44 -54.22
N ASP A 147 38.71 13.04 -53.40
CA ASP A 147 39.50 14.28 -53.63
C ASP A 147 38.97 15.74 -53.38
N ARG A 148 39.57 16.33 -52.31
CA ARG A 148 40.31 17.62 -52.23
C ARG A 148 39.66 19.00 -51.92
N LEU A 149 40.13 19.54 -50.78
CA LEU A 149 40.74 20.89 -50.52
C LEU A 149 39.90 22.16 -50.81
N ASP A 150 39.98 23.26 -50.05
CA ASP A 150 40.92 23.65 -48.99
C ASP A 150 40.34 24.75 -48.06
N ASN A 151 41.00 24.97 -46.90
CA ASN A 151 40.96 26.19 -46.04
C ASN A 151 39.61 26.85 -45.65
N SER A 152 39.19 26.76 -44.39
CA SER A 152 39.60 27.63 -43.26
C SER A 152 39.02 29.05 -43.28
N ASP A 153 38.14 29.38 -42.34
CA ASP A 153 38.59 30.02 -41.09
C ASP A 153 37.57 29.81 -39.94
N SER A 154 37.96 30.20 -38.75
CA SER A 154 37.42 29.82 -37.45
C SER A 154 36.45 30.86 -36.85
N THR A 155 35.49 30.41 -36.03
CA THR A 155 35.13 31.07 -34.75
C THR A 155 34.20 30.19 -33.89
N ASN A 156 34.44 30.15 -32.58
CA ASN A 156 33.76 29.29 -31.60
C ASN A 156 32.34 29.76 -31.23
N SER A 157 31.49 28.81 -30.84
CA SER A 157 30.37 29.01 -29.92
C SER A 157 30.40 27.91 -28.86
N ILE A 158 30.19 28.29 -27.59
CA ILE A 158 30.36 27.42 -26.41
C ILE A 158 29.05 26.67 -26.13
N PHE A 159 29.12 25.36 -25.92
CA PHE A 159 28.02 24.54 -25.38
C PHE A 159 28.41 24.03 -23.99
N SER A 160 27.55 24.25 -22.99
CA SER A 160 27.68 23.62 -21.67
C SER A 160 26.80 22.37 -21.64
N SER A 161 27.43 21.20 -21.70
CA SER A 161 26.73 19.91 -21.70
C SER A 161 26.53 19.41 -20.27
N HIS A 162 25.28 19.33 -19.80
CA HIS A 162 24.94 18.71 -18.50
C HIS A 162 25.16 17.19 -18.47
N ARG A 163 25.34 16.56 -19.63
CA ARG A 163 25.56 15.12 -19.79
C ARG A 163 26.56 14.84 -20.90
N ILE A 164 27.36 13.80 -20.75
CA ILE A 164 28.29 13.29 -21.76
C ILE A 164 28.11 11.78 -21.93
N LEU A 165 28.25 11.30 -23.16
CA LEU A 165 28.37 9.88 -23.46
C LEU A 165 29.84 9.46 -23.32
N ILE A 166 30.09 8.39 -22.59
CA ILE A 166 31.33 7.63 -22.53
C ILE A 166 31.16 6.45 -23.49
N PRO A 167 31.69 6.51 -24.73
CA PRO A 167 31.36 5.58 -25.79
C PRO A 167 32.18 4.30 -25.66
N VAL A 168 31.78 3.42 -24.75
CA VAL A 168 32.41 2.11 -24.54
C VAL A 168 31.48 0.96 -24.98
N PRO A 169 32.01 -0.13 -25.55
CA PRO A 169 31.25 -1.34 -25.85
C PRO A 169 30.51 -1.91 -24.62
N ALA A 170 29.34 -2.51 -24.84
CA ALA A 170 28.50 -3.06 -23.78
C ALA A 170 29.11 -4.24 -22.98
N ASN A 171 30.27 -4.76 -23.41
CA ASN A 171 31.03 -5.81 -22.74
C ASN A 171 32.30 -5.29 -22.04
N MET A 172 32.48 -3.97 -21.96
CA MET A 172 33.65 -3.32 -21.37
C MET A 172 33.34 -2.91 -19.93
N GLY A 173 34.25 -3.25 -19.02
CA GLY A 173 34.13 -2.91 -17.61
C GLY A 173 34.42 -1.45 -17.35
N LEU A 174 33.65 -0.85 -16.45
CA LEU A 174 33.86 0.50 -15.93
C LEU A 174 33.80 0.49 -14.40
N ALA A 175 34.69 1.26 -13.76
CA ALA A 175 34.55 1.67 -12.36
C ALA A 175 34.56 3.19 -12.26
N ALA A 176 33.88 3.76 -11.27
CA ALA A 176 33.76 5.21 -11.10
C ALA A 176 33.77 5.57 -9.61
N TYR A 177 34.63 6.48 -9.18
CA TYR A 177 34.82 6.85 -7.78
C TYR A 177 35.27 8.31 -7.63
N GLN A 178 35.14 8.85 -6.43
CA GLN A 178 35.66 10.17 -6.10
C GLN A 178 36.97 10.04 -5.31
N SER A 179 38.01 10.74 -5.76
CA SER A 179 39.30 10.83 -5.08
C SER A 179 39.69 12.29 -4.89
N GLY A 180 39.62 12.76 -3.65
CA GLY A 180 39.82 14.17 -3.30
C GLY A 180 38.93 15.11 -4.11
N ARG A 181 39.55 15.92 -4.98
CA ARG A 181 38.88 16.90 -5.84
C ARG A 181 38.55 16.38 -7.25
N TYR A 182 38.71 15.09 -7.50
CA TYR A 182 38.52 14.49 -8.81
C TYR A 182 37.46 13.40 -8.75
N PHE A 183 36.58 13.37 -9.75
CA PHE A 183 35.82 12.18 -10.09
C PHE A 183 36.62 11.39 -11.12
N VAL A 184 36.90 10.13 -10.83
CA VAL A 184 37.77 9.25 -11.63
C VAL A 184 36.92 8.11 -12.16
N ILE A 185 36.94 7.92 -13.47
CA ILE A 185 36.32 6.79 -14.16
C ILE A 185 37.44 5.99 -14.80
N VAL A 186 37.40 4.67 -14.63
CA VAL A 186 38.40 3.74 -15.15
C VAL A 186 37.68 2.72 -16.00
N VAL A 187 38.00 2.73 -17.30
CA VAL A 187 37.50 1.79 -18.29
C VAL A 187 38.56 0.70 -18.50
N ASP A 188 38.15 -0.56 -18.55
CA ASP A 188 39.05 -1.73 -18.51
C ASP A 188 39.74 -2.12 -19.83
N ASN A 189 39.77 -1.19 -20.78
CA ASN A 189 40.52 -1.31 -22.02
C ASN A 189 41.20 0.01 -22.41
N ALA A 190 42.21 -0.10 -23.28
CA ALA A 190 42.92 1.03 -23.86
C ALA A 190 42.14 1.64 -25.05
N GLU A 191 41.15 2.49 -24.76
CA GLU A 191 40.30 3.18 -25.72
C GLU A 191 40.64 4.68 -25.81
N PRO A 192 41.23 5.16 -26.91
CA PRO A 192 41.56 6.58 -27.05
C PRO A 192 40.29 7.43 -27.28
N MET A 193 39.94 8.27 -26.31
CA MET A 193 38.75 9.14 -26.39
C MET A 193 39.11 10.60 -26.74
N ASN A 194 38.32 11.23 -27.62
CA ASN A 194 38.52 12.61 -28.03
C ASN A 194 37.69 13.60 -27.18
N THR A 195 38.36 14.32 -26.26
CA THR A 195 37.70 15.31 -25.38
C THR A 195 37.54 16.70 -26.00
N SER A 196 37.95 16.92 -27.26
CA SER A 196 38.01 18.27 -27.86
C SER A 196 36.65 18.98 -27.90
N ALA A 197 35.56 18.23 -28.04
CA ALA A 197 34.19 18.76 -28.06
C ALA A 197 33.67 19.19 -26.66
N LEU A 198 34.36 18.82 -25.58
CA LEU A 198 34.00 19.19 -24.20
C LEU A 198 34.71 20.47 -23.72
N ARG A 199 35.61 21.04 -24.53
CA ARG A 199 36.38 22.24 -24.17
C ARG A 199 35.50 23.50 -24.28
N GLY A 200 35.12 24.07 -23.14
CA GLY A 200 34.25 25.24 -23.06
C GLY A 200 33.99 25.65 -21.60
N ASP A 201 32.81 26.21 -21.32
CA ASP A 201 32.31 26.43 -19.96
C ASP A 201 31.36 25.28 -19.59
N GLY A 202 31.53 24.68 -18.42
CA GLY A 202 30.71 23.57 -17.93
C GLY A 202 31.48 22.60 -17.02
N ILE A 203 30.78 21.70 -16.33
CA ILE A 203 31.41 20.79 -15.34
C ILE A 203 32.41 19.81 -15.98
N PHE A 204 32.17 19.38 -17.22
CA PHE A 204 33.08 18.49 -17.96
C PHE A 204 34.19 19.23 -18.72
N ALA A 205 34.29 20.56 -18.62
CA ALA A 205 35.31 21.34 -19.33
C ALA A 205 36.75 21.01 -18.90
N GLY A 206 36.93 20.61 -17.65
CA GLY A 206 38.22 20.17 -17.09
C GLY A 206 38.55 18.69 -17.35
N LEU A 207 37.69 17.95 -18.06
CA LEU A 207 37.83 16.50 -18.22
C LEU A 207 39.10 16.15 -19.04
N SER A 208 39.98 15.37 -18.41
CA SER A 208 41.16 14.78 -19.04
C SER A 208 40.99 13.27 -19.25
N VAL A 209 41.57 12.73 -20.32
CA VAL A 209 41.64 11.29 -20.58
C VAL A 209 43.10 10.89 -20.71
N GLU A 210 43.50 9.86 -19.97
CA GLU A 210 44.79 9.19 -20.06
C GLU A 210 44.56 7.72 -20.44
N THR A 211 44.98 7.33 -21.65
CA THR A 211 44.95 5.93 -22.09
C THR A 211 46.29 5.28 -21.75
N ILE A 212 46.26 4.31 -20.84
CA ILE A 212 47.42 3.47 -20.47
C ILE A 212 47.29 2.09 -21.15
N ALA A 213 48.29 1.22 -20.97
CA ALA A 213 48.40 -0.03 -21.73
C ALA A 213 47.17 -0.96 -21.62
N ASP A 214 46.51 -0.98 -20.46
CA ASP A 214 45.41 -1.90 -20.14
C ASP A 214 44.09 -1.19 -19.76
N ALA A 215 44.06 0.15 -19.75
CA ALA A 215 42.91 0.90 -19.23
C ALA A 215 42.84 2.33 -19.80
N THR A 216 41.67 2.95 -19.67
CA THR A 216 41.46 4.37 -19.96
C THR A 216 40.96 5.07 -18.72
N ILE A 217 41.73 6.02 -18.22
CA ILE A 217 41.43 6.80 -17.03
C ILE A 217 40.84 8.14 -17.48
N ILE A 218 39.60 8.41 -17.09
CA ILE A 218 38.91 9.68 -17.31
C ILE A 218 38.84 10.40 -15.96
N THR A 219 39.35 11.63 -15.91
CA THR A 219 39.42 12.41 -14.67
C THR A 219 38.67 13.72 -14.86
N ILE A 220 37.64 13.96 -14.05
CA ILE A 220 36.86 15.20 -14.03
C ILE A 220 37.20 15.98 -12.74
N PRO A 221 37.78 17.20 -12.85
CA PRO A 221 37.98 18.08 -11.71
C PRO A 221 36.64 18.58 -11.17
N LEU A 222 36.30 18.20 -9.94
CA LEU A 222 35.16 18.74 -9.22
C LEU A 222 35.54 20.13 -8.69
N VAL A 223 34.71 21.12 -9.01
CA VAL A 223 34.85 22.53 -8.60
C VAL A 223 33.92 22.91 -7.44
N ASP A 224 32.95 22.06 -7.15
CA ASP A 224 31.97 22.16 -6.07
C ASP A 224 31.57 20.75 -5.59
N THR A 225 30.55 20.66 -4.75
CA THR A 225 30.04 19.42 -4.16
C THR A 225 28.86 18.82 -4.94
N ARG A 226 28.67 19.17 -6.22
CA ARG A 226 27.56 18.59 -7.01
C ARG A 226 27.77 17.10 -7.22
N GLN A 227 26.68 16.34 -7.20
CA GLN A 227 26.75 14.91 -7.49
C GLN A 227 26.85 14.64 -8.99
N LEU A 228 27.47 13.51 -9.30
CA LEU A 228 27.54 12.96 -10.65
C LEU A 228 26.75 11.65 -10.70
N TYR A 229 25.99 11.52 -11.78
CA TYR A 229 25.11 10.40 -12.06
C TYR A 229 25.69 9.64 -13.25
N LEU A 230 25.82 8.33 -13.10
CA LEU A 230 26.31 7.43 -14.13
C LEU A 230 25.26 6.35 -14.40
N SER A 231 24.89 6.15 -15.66
CA SER A 231 23.90 5.15 -16.07
C SER A 231 24.33 4.44 -17.36
N GLN A 232 24.05 3.14 -17.44
CA GLN A 232 24.36 2.35 -18.63
C GLN A 232 23.26 2.53 -19.69
N GLN A 233 23.65 2.71 -20.94
CA GLN A 233 22.76 2.72 -22.11
C GLN A 233 23.27 1.79 -23.21
N SER A 234 22.46 1.55 -24.24
CA SER A 234 22.78 0.61 -25.33
C SER A 234 23.98 1.00 -26.20
N ASN A 235 24.51 2.22 -26.03
CA ASN A 235 25.61 2.82 -26.78
C ASN A 235 26.80 3.26 -25.90
N GLY A 236 26.84 2.86 -24.63
CA GLY A 236 27.90 3.21 -23.67
C GLY A 236 27.32 3.65 -22.32
N TRP A 237 28.09 4.43 -21.56
CA TRP A 237 27.63 4.97 -20.28
C TRP A 237 27.37 6.47 -20.40
N ILE A 238 26.28 6.97 -19.83
CA ILE A 238 26.03 8.41 -19.72
C ILE A 238 26.45 8.88 -18.32
N LEU A 239 27.33 9.88 -18.30
CA LEU A 239 27.68 10.66 -17.11
C LEU A 239 26.95 12.00 -17.17
N GLY A 240 26.36 12.46 -16.06
CA GLY A 240 25.70 13.76 -15.97
C GLY A 240 25.72 14.38 -14.58
N ASP A 241 25.45 15.68 -14.46
CA ASP A 241 25.21 16.35 -13.17
C ASP A 241 23.72 16.40 -12.77
N GLU A 242 22.89 15.62 -13.46
CA GLU A 242 21.48 15.37 -13.18
C GLU A 242 21.16 13.86 -13.33
N PRO A 243 20.19 13.32 -12.57
CA PRO A 243 19.80 11.91 -12.68
C PRO A 243 19.27 11.54 -14.07
N PRO A 244 19.43 10.27 -14.51
CA PRO A 244 18.89 9.77 -15.79
C PRO A 244 17.36 9.92 -15.86
N PRO A 245 16.77 10.29 -17.02
CA PRO A 245 15.35 10.56 -17.10
C PRO A 245 14.56 9.26 -17.01
N GLY A 246 13.56 9.20 -16.13
CA GLY A 246 12.66 8.05 -15.98
C GLY A 246 13.16 6.91 -15.09
N ASN A 247 14.33 7.03 -14.47
CA ASN A 247 14.80 6.11 -13.42
C ASN A 247 14.86 6.84 -12.07
N ASP A 248 14.45 6.19 -10.99
CA ASP A 248 14.82 6.64 -9.64
C ASP A 248 16.25 6.19 -9.35
N TYR A 249 17.18 7.15 -9.32
CA TYR A 249 18.59 6.87 -9.07
C TYR A 249 18.86 6.51 -7.58
N GLY A 250 17.90 6.73 -6.68
CA GLY A 250 18.00 6.37 -5.26
C GLY A 250 17.92 4.86 -4.98
N ASP A 251 17.34 4.09 -5.91
CA ASP A 251 17.21 2.62 -5.85
C ASP A 251 18.28 1.87 -6.65
N ARG A 252 19.45 2.51 -6.85
CA ARG A 252 20.56 1.87 -7.54
C ARG A 252 21.15 0.74 -6.70
N ARG A 253 21.58 -0.34 -7.36
CA ARG A 253 22.24 -1.49 -6.69
C ARG A 253 23.48 -1.03 -5.92
N VAL A 254 23.79 -1.76 -4.86
CA VAL A 254 24.95 -1.52 -3.99
C VAL A 254 25.76 -2.79 -3.89
N ILE A 255 27.06 -2.69 -4.11
CA ILE A 255 28.00 -3.79 -3.94
C ILE A 255 28.28 -3.93 -2.44
N ASN A 256 27.73 -4.99 -1.85
CA ASN A 256 27.97 -5.36 -0.46
C ASN A 256 28.90 -6.58 -0.41
N PRO A 257 30.11 -6.46 0.19
CA PRO A 257 31.05 -7.57 0.26
C PRO A 257 30.51 -8.73 1.10
N ARG A 258 30.98 -9.94 0.80
CA ARG A 258 30.59 -11.20 1.44
C ARG A 258 31.82 -12.06 1.72
N LEU A 259 31.97 -12.52 2.94
CA LEU A 259 33.01 -13.50 3.29
C LEU A 259 32.75 -14.83 2.55
N SER A 260 33.78 -15.33 1.86
CA SER A 260 33.84 -16.63 1.21
C SER A 260 34.97 -17.46 1.82
N ASN A 261 35.05 -18.74 1.45
CA ASN A 261 36.13 -19.63 1.91
C ASN A 261 37.51 -19.18 1.40
N ASP A 262 37.55 -18.58 0.21
CA ASP A 262 38.77 -18.24 -0.53
C ASP A 262 39.15 -16.74 -0.43
N GLY A 263 38.32 -15.90 0.20
CA GLY A 263 38.50 -14.45 0.22
C GLY A 263 37.22 -13.65 0.51
N LEU A 264 37.29 -12.33 0.37
CA LEU A 264 36.16 -11.42 0.43
C LEU A 264 35.61 -11.21 -0.99
N LEU A 265 34.39 -11.68 -1.26
CA LEU A 265 33.72 -11.57 -2.55
C LEU A 265 32.90 -10.28 -2.63
N PHE A 266 33.07 -9.52 -3.71
CA PHE A 266 32.30 -8.34 -4.07
C PHE A 266 31.36 -8.69 -5.24
N PRO A 267 30.05 -8.94 -5.00
CA PRO A 267 29.19 -9.53 -6.03
C PRO A 267 28.86 -8.58 -7.19
N LEU A 268 29.11 -9.04 -8.42
CA LEU A 268 28.80 -8.34 -9.68
C LEU A 268 28.01 -9.29 -10.61
N ARG A 269 27.12 -8.78 -11.47
CA ARG A 269 26.43 -9.60 -12.49
C ARG A 269 27.33 -9.82 -13.70
N HIS A 270 28.05 -8.79 -14.12
CA HIS A 270 29.00 -8.85 -15.22
C HIS A 270 30.33 -8.20 -14.80
N PRO A 271 31.15 -8.88 -13.98
CA PRO A 271 32.48 -8.39 -13.63
C PRO A 271 33.32 -8.24 -14.90
N GLY A 272 33.97 -7.08 -15.03
CA GLY A 272 34.98 -6.79 -16.03
C GLY A 272 36.36 -7.28 -15.60
N ARG A 273 37.41 -6.56 -15.97
CA ARG A 273 38.77 -6.85 -15.49
C ARG A 273 39.04 -6.17 -14.16
N VAL A 274 39.89 -6.83 -13.37
CA VAL A 274 40.59 -6.20 -12.24
C VAL A 274 41.87 -5.54 -12.75
N LEU A 275 42.11 -4.31 -12.32
CA LEU A 275 43.22 -3.45 -12.74
C LEU A 275 44.01 -2.97 -11.51
N SER A 276 45.28 -2.64 -11.70
CA SER A 276 46.08 -1.92 -10.71
C SER A 276 46.56 -0.62 -11.35
N ILE A 277 46.11 0.53 -10.80
CA ILE A 277 46.45 1.85 -11.34
C ILE A 277 46.97 2.77 -10.24
N LYS A 278 47.57 3.90 -10.63
CA LYS A 278 47.84 4.99 -9.70
C LYS A 278 46.65 5.93 -9.64
N ASP A 279 46.15 6.17 -8.44
CA ASP A 279 45.07 7.14 -8.21
C ASP A 279 45.56 8.58 -8.54
N PRO A 280 44.85 9.34 -9.40
CA PRO A 280 45.27 10.68 -9.82
C PRO A 280 45.39 11.73 -8.71
N ALA A 281 44.71 11.55 -7.57
CA ALA A 281 44.70 12.55 -6.49
C ALA A 281 45.81 12.31 -5.45
N THR A 282 46.01 11.05 -5.06
CA THR A 282 46.90 10.63 -3.97
C THR A 282 48.23 10.06 -4.47
N GLY A 283 48.29 9.58 -5.71
CA GLY A 283 49.43 8.88 -6.29
C GLY A 283 49.65 7.46 -5.73
N ARG A 284 48.75 6.97 -4.86
CA ARG A 284 48.76 5.59 -4.34
C ARG A 284 48.39 4.59 -5.43
N THR A 285 48.82 3.34 -5.26
CA THR A 285 48.37 2.25 -6.13
C THR A 285 47.07 1.70 -5.59
N VAL A 286 46.00 1.73 -6.39
CA VAL A 286 44.70 1.16 -6.04
C VAL A 286 44.41 -0.05 -6.93
N LEU A 287 43.76 -1.08 -6.36
CA LEU A 287 43.16 -2.17 -7.14
C LEU A 287 41.72 -1.78 -7.48
N ILE A 288 41.34 -1.97 -8.73
CA ILE A 288 40.04 -1.56 -9.26
C ILE A 288 39.36 -2.74 -9.91
N GLY A 289 38.20 -3.11 -9.37
CA GLY A 289 37.26 -4.08 -9.92
C GLY A 289 36.24 -3.34 -10.77
N THR A 290 36.18 -3.65 -12.07
CA THR A 290 35.30 -2.95 -13.01
C THR A 290 34.03 -3.75 -13.30
N SER A 291 32.95 -3.06 -13.64
CA SER A 291 31.65 -3.67 -13.95
C SER A 291 31.23 -3.37 -15.39
N ALA A 292 30.85 -4.40 -16.14
CA ALA A 292 30.31 -4.27 -17.49
C ALA A 292 28.78 -4.12 -17.53
N SER A 293 28.11 -4.05 -16.37
CA SER A 293 26.69 -3.70 -16.28
C SER A 293 26.41 -2.66 -15.19
N ASP A 294 25.22 -2.08 -15.15
CA ASP A 294 24.78 -1.16 -14.09
C ASP A 294 24.60 -1.89 -12.73
N ASP A 295 25.71 -2.30 -12.11
CA ASP A 295 25.75 -3.05 -10.84
C ASP A 295 25.95 -2.15 -9.61
N GLY A 296 26.28 -0.88 -9.84
CA GLY A 296 26.47 0.11 -8.80
C GLY A 296 27.85 0.03 -8.17
N GLY A 297 27.99 0.69 -7.02
CA GLY A 297 29.25 0.82 -6.31
C GLY A 297 29.10 0.53 -4.81
N ILE A 298 30.14 0.87 -4.06
CA ILE A 298 30.25 0.66 -2.63
C ILE A 298 29.84 1.95 -1.92
N LEU A 299 28.82 1.86 -1.05
CA LEU A 299 28.29 3.03 -0.32
C LEU A 299 29.11 3.45 0.91
N SER A 300 30.07 2.64 1.37
CA SER A 300 30.84 2.91 2.59
C SER A 300 32.34 2.77 2.36
N LEU A 301 33.08 3.76 2.85
CA LEU A 301 34.51 3.64 3.10
C LEU A 301 34.67 2.61 4.22
N ARG A 302 35.47 1.57 4.01
CA ARG A 302 35.80 0.60 5.05
C ARG A 302 37.27 0.69 5.35
N LEU A 303 37.60 1.00 6.60
CA LEU A 303 38.99 1.20 7.04
C LEU A 303 39.54 -0.08 7.67
N SER A 304 40.78 -0.43 7.36
CA SER A 304 41.48 -1.55 7.98
C SER A 304 42.99 -1.27 8.11
N HIS A 305 43.71 -2.18 8.76
CA HIS A 305 45.16 -2.08 8.88
C HIS A 305 45.89 -2.40 7.57
N ASP A 306 45.35 -3.36 6.80
CA ASP A 306 46.05 -3.97 5.66
C ASP A 306 45.56 -3.41 4.30
N TYR A 307 44.30 -2.97 4.24
CA TYR A 307 43.68 -2.37 3.04
C TYR A 307 42.46 -1.52 3.42
N ASP A 308 42.13 -0.53 2.62
CA ASP A 308 40.85 0.20 2.72
C ASP A 308 39.97 -0.07 1.49
N VAL A 309 38.66 -0.17 1.69
CA VAL A 309 37.66 -0.25 0.61
C VAL A 309 37.05 1.12 0.42
N TRP A 310 37.23 1.77 -0.73
CA TRP A 310 36.76 3.15 -0.94
C TRP A 310 35.33 3.20 -1.49
N PRO A 311 34.58 4.29 -1.22
CA PRO A 311 33.30 4.54 -1.85
C PRO A 311 33.42 4.66 -3.37
N SER A 312 32.44 4.12 -4.09
CA SER A 312 32.37 4.18 -5.54
C SER A 312 30.93 4.41 -6.00
N LEU A 313 30.80 5.04 -7.16
CA LEU A 313 29.56 5.09 -7.91
C LEU A 313 29.38 3.82 -8.75
N GLU A 314 30.47 3.29 -9.34
CA GLU A 314 30.45 1.99 -10.04
C GLU A 314 31.70 1.17 -9.70
N GLY A 315 31.57 -0.15 -9.59
CA GLY A 315 32.69 -1.06 -9.37
C GLY A 315 33.28 -0.97 -7.97
N ILE A 316 34.47 -1.54 -7.79
CA ILE A 316 35.14 -1.76 -6.49
C ILE A 316 36.50 -1.09 -6.50
N ILE A 317 36.82 -0.34 -5.45
CA ILE A 317 38.10 0.36 -5.29
C ILE A 317 38.74 -0.05 -3.97
N ILE A 318 39.97 -0.56 -4.02
CA ILE A 318 40.76 -0.98 -2.87
C ILE A 318 42.07 -0.20 -2.84
N ASP A 319 42.35 0.50 -1.74
CA ASP A 319 43.69 1.03 -1.43
C ASP A 319 44.45 -0.05 -0.66
N ASP A 320 45.40 -0.68 -1.34
CA ASP A 320 46.29 -1.71 -0.79
C ASP A 320 47.44 -0.99 -0.08
N HIS A 321 47.39 -0.95 1.27
CA HIS A 321 48.31 -0.14 2.05
C HIS A 321 49.76 -0.58 1.81
N ALA A 322 50.69 0.38 1.72
CA ALA A 322 52.09 0.04 1.44
C ALA A 322 52.79 -0.56 2.68
N PRO A 323 53.46 -1.73 2.59
CA PRO A 323 53.72 -2.52 1.38
C PRO A 323 52.51 -3.41 0.99
N PRO A 324 52.24 -3.55 -0.33
CA PRO A 324 51.03 -4.23 -0.81
C PRO A 324 50.94 -5.69 -0.35
N THR A 325 49.76 -6.10 0.08
CA THR A 325 49.48 -7.46 0.59
C THR A 325 48.26 -8.14 -0.01
N VAL A 326 47.33 -7.39 -0.63
CA VAL A 326 46.08 -7.94 -1.16
C VAL A 326 46.12 -8.20 -2.66
N GLU A 327 45.45 -9.27 -3.09
CA GLU A 327 45.25 -9.64 -4.50
C GLU A 327 43.75 -9.70 -4.78
N MET A 328 43.29 -9.02 -5.82
CA MET A 328 41.89 -9.05 -6.28
C MET A 328 41.78 -9.73 -7.65
N LYS A 329 40.75 -10.56 -7.83
CA LYS A 329 40.55 -11.37 -9.04
C LYS A 329 39.08 -11.50 -9.42
N ALA A 330 38.76 -11.22 -10.67
CA ALA A 330 37.43 -11.45 -11.24
C ALA A 330 37.04 -12.93 -11.26
N THR A 331 35.81 -13.22 -10.84
CA THR A 331 35.16 -14.54 -10.89
C THR A 331 33.75 -14.40 -11.48
N PRO A 332 33.07 -15.47 -11.91
CA PRO A 332 31.70 -15.38 -12.43
C PRO A 332 30.66 -14.85 -11.42
N GLU A 333 30.98 -14.81 -10.12
CA GLU A 333 30.08 -14.34 -9.05
C GLU A 333 30.40 -12.90 -8.61
N GLY A 334 31.49 -12.31 -9.11
CA GLY A 334 32.03 -11.02 -8.67
C GLY A 334 33.55 -11.03 -8.48
N ASP A 335 34.11 -9.93 -7.99
CA ASP A 335 35.56 -9.84 -7.72
C ASP A 335 35.89 -10.41 -6.33
N LEU A 336 36.89 -11.28 -6.26
CA LEU A 336 37.36 -11.91 -5.02
C LEU A 336 38.68 -11.28 -4.57
N LEU A 337 38.69 -10.70 -3.37
CA LEU A 337 39.87 -10.15 -2.71
C LEU A 337 40.46 -11.17 -1.71
N SER A 338 41.77 -11.36 -1.72
CA SER A 338 42.46 -12.34 -0.86
C SER A 338 43.87 -11.86 -0.48
N ILE A 339 44.50 -12.49 0.53
CA ILE A 339 45.93 -12.30 0.83
C ILE A 339 46.66 -13.60 0.48
N ASN A 340 47.53 -13.57 -0.53
CA ASN A 340 48.27 -14.76 -1.01
C ASN A 340 47.34 -15.98 -1.28
N GLY A 341 46.17 -15.74 -1.87
CA GLY A 341 45.16 -16.79 -2.13
C GLY A 341 44.54 -17.41 -0.87
N LYS A 342 44.52 -16.67 0.25
CA LYS A 342 43.84 -17.06 1.50
C LYS A 342 42.80 -16.03 1.90
N ASN A 343 41.84 -16.50 2.70
CA ASN A 343 40.78 -15.68 3.26
C ASN A 343 41.33 -14.45 4.02
N ILE A 344 40.63 -13.33 3.89
CA ILE A 344 40.94 -12.01 4.40
C ILE A 344 39.76 -11.54 5.26
N PRO A 345 39.97 -10.89 6.43
CA PRO A 345 38.86 -10.33 7.19
C PRO A 345 38.17 -9.21 6.41
N ASP A 346 36.84 -9.14 6.48
CA ASP A 346 36.08 -7.95 6.08
C ASP A 346 36.40 -6.82 7.09
N PRO A 347 36.83 -5.61 6.67
CA PRO A 347 36.96 -4.46 7.54
C PRO A 347 35.62 -4.16 8.24
N SER A 348 35.61 -4.36 9.56
CA SER A 348 34.41 -4.30 10.40
C SER A 348 33.83 -2.90 10.59
N GLU A 349 34.57 -1.84 10.26
CA GLU A 349 34.14 -0.45 10.43
C GLU A 349 33.73 0.16 9.08
N ALA A 350 32.42 0.18 8.83
CA ALA A 350 31.83 0.82 7.66
C ALA A 350 31.50 2.29 7.95
N VAL A 351 32.24 3.19 7.31
CA VAL A 351 32.03 4.64 7.30
C VAL A 351 31.25 5.02 6.05
N PHE A 352 29.95 5.24 6.17
CA PHE A 352 29.08 5.54 5.02
C PHE A 352 29.53 6.82 4.30
N ALA A 353 29.58 6.76 2.96
CA ALA A 353 30.01 7.87 2.10
C ALA A 353 29.09 9.10 2.21
N SER A 354 27.83 8.86 2.59
CA SER A 354 26.94 9.86 3.17
C SER A 354 26.64 9.47 4.62
N ASP A 355 27.21 10.24 5.54
CA ASP A 355 27.02 10.22 6.99
C ASP A 355 25.98 11.28 7.42
N VAL A 356 25.09 11.66 6.50
CA VAL A 356 24.12 12.74 6.67
C VAL A 356 23.17 12.49 7.84
N ASP A 357 22.61 11.28 7.96
CA ASP A 357 21.78 10.89 9.11
C ASP A 357 22.59 10.92 10.42
N LEU A 358 23.82 10.39 10.40
CA LEU A 358 24.73 10.41 11.55
C LEU A 358 25.04 11.85 12.01
N LYS A 359 25.26 12.79 11.08
CA LYS A 359 25.51 14.22 11.35
C LYS A 359 24.25 14.98 11.78
N TRP A 360 23.12 14.74 11.14
CA TRP A 360 21.86 15.41 11.45
C TRP A 360 21.32 14.96 12.80
N LEU A 361 21.47 13.69 13.15
CA LEU A 361 21.07 13.14 14.46
C LEU A 361 22.18 13.18 15.52
N GLY A 362 23.42 13.46 15.13
CA GLY A 362 24.61 13.50 16.02
C GLY A 362 25.04 12.13 16.56
N LEU A 363 24.75 11.06 15.84
CA LEU A 363 25.07 9.69 16.22
C LEU A 363 26.58 9.44 16.14
N LYS A 364 27.13 8.86 17.20
CA LYS A 364 28.54 8.47 17.30
C LYS A 364 28.63 7.08 17.91
N ASN A 365 29.27 6.14 17.23
CA ASN A 365 29.48 4.80 17.76
C ASN A 365 30.54 4.84 18.88
N GLN A 366 30.10 5.12 20.11
CA GLN A 366 30.93 5.26 21.31
C GLN A 366 30.31 4.47 22.48
N PRO A 367 31.09 4.08 23.49
CA PRO A 367 30.57 3.48 24.72
C PRO A 367 29.54 4.39 25.40
N LEU A 368 28.52 3.78 26.01
CA LEU A 368 27.40 4.51 26.62
C LEU A 368 27.85 5.54 27.66
N ASP A 369 28.85 5.22 28.49
CA ASP A 369 29.39 6.13 29.50
C ASP A 369 29.99 7.41 28.89
N GLN A 370 30.65 7.28 27.73
CA GLN A 370 31.21 8.42 27.00
C GLN A 370 30.10 9.26 26.36
N LEU A 371 29.06 8.62 25.81
CA LEU A 371 27.89 9.32 25.27
C LEU A 371 27.13 10.09 26.37
N GLN A 372 26.97 9.49 27.56
CA GLN A 372 26.37 10.16 28.73
C GLN A 372 27.18 11.37 29.18
N GLU A 373 28.51 11.27 29.21
CA GLU A 373 29.36 12.40 29.58
C GLU A 373 29.32 13.52 28.54
N ASN A 374 29.34 13.16 27.24
CA ASN A 374 29.14 14.11 26.15
C ASN A 374 27.78 14.84 26.29
N TYR A 375 26.71 14.12 26.66
CA TYR A 375 25.38 14.71 26.88
C TYR A 375 25.38 15.69 28.06
N ARG A 376 25.94 15.33 29.22
CA ARG A 376 26.09 16.24 30.38
C ARG A 376 26.85 17.51 30.00
N ALA A 377 27.98 17.37 29.30
CA ALA A 377 28.79 18.49 28.85
C ALA A 377 28.02 19.40 27.87
N ALA A 378 27.25 18.83 26.95
CA ALA A 378 26.44 19.59 25.99
C ALA A 378 25.30 20.36 26.67
N VAL A 379 24.62 19.77 27.67
CA VAL A 379 23.59 20.46 28.46
C VAL A 379 24.17 21.65 29.24
N ILE A 380 25.34 21.48 29.87
CA ILE A 380 26.04 22.57 30.55
C ILE A 380 26.43 23.67 29.53
N SER A 381 27.02 23.29 28.40
CA SER A 381 27.39 24.24 27.34
C SER A 381 26.18 24.97 26.73
N ALA A 382 24.97 24.38 26.77
CA ALA A 382 23.74 25.04 26.34
C ALA A 382 23.19 26.00 27.40
N ALA A 383 23.32 25.66 28.69
CA ALA A 383 22.93 26.53 29.79
C ALA A 383 23.83 27.78 29.91
N ASP A 384 25.14 27.61 29.71
CA ASP A 384 26.15 28.68 29.77
C ASP A 384 26.30 29.47 28.45
N SER A 385 25.42 29.23 27.46
CA SER A 385 25.53 29.85 26.13
C SER A 385 25.03 31.30 26.07
N GLU A 386 25.78 32.15 25.37
CA GLU A 386 25.35 33.50 25.00
C GLU A 386 24.15 33.45 24.05
N PRO A 387 23.24 34.45 24.03
CA PRO A 387 22.01 34.41 23.26
C PRO A 387 22.18 34.10 21.75
N ALA A 388 23.29 34.50 21.14
CA ALA A 388 23.56 34.28 19.71
C ALA A 388 23.96 32.83 19.36
N ASP A 389 24.59 32.10 20.29
CA ASP A 389 25.04 30.71 20.09
C ASP A 389 24.04 29.68 20.65
N ARG A 390 23.02 30.18 21.35
CA ARG A 390 22.07 29.39 22.16
C ARG A 390 21.34 28.31 21.37
N PHE A 391 20.81 28.61 20.19
CA PHE A 391 20.17 27.59 19.36
C PHE A 391 21.14 26.48 18.99
N ALA A 392 22.34 26.83 18.50
CA ALA A 392 23.36 25.86 18.12
C ALA A 392 23.77 24.96 19.29
N LYS A 393 23.92 25.52 20.50
CA LYS A 393 24.26 24.74 21.71
C LYS A 393 23.12 23.87 22.22
N ARG A 394 21.87 24.32 22.13
CA ARG A 394 20.71 23.44 22.41
C ARG A 394 20.55 22.34 21.37
N LEU A 395 20.81 22.62 20.09
CA LEU A 395 20.82 21.61 19.03
C LEU A 395 21.91 20.55 19.27
N GLU A 396 23.12 20.95 19.67
CA GLU A 396 24.17 20.02 20.12
C GLU A 396 23.70 19.16 21.32
N ALA A 397 23.05 19.77 22.32
CA ALA A 397 22.52 19.06 23.48
C ALA A 397 21.38 18.09 23.14
N ALA A 398 20.46 18.46 22.23
CA ALA A 398 19.39 17.60 21.76
C ALA A 398 19.91 16.41 20.94
N LYS A 399 20.90 16.63 20.06
CA LYS A 399 21.60 15.55 19.34
C LYS A 399 22.32 14.60 20.30
N ALA A 400 22.97 15.12 21.35
CA ALA A 400 23.60 14.30 22.37
C ALA A 400 22.58 13.50 23.21
N ALA A 401 21.46 14.12 23.60
CA ALA A 401 20.33 13.46 24.27
C ALA A 401 19.75 12.33 23.42
N PHE A 402 19.54 12.58 22.12
CA PHE A 402 19.09 11.59 21.16
C PHE A 402 20.08 10.41 21.05
N GLY A 403 21.38 10.69 20.93
CA GLY A 403 22.45 9.69 20.87
C GLY A 403 22.55 8.78 22.10
N VAL A 404 22.20 9.25 23.31
CA VAL A 404 22.13 8.38 24.51
C VAL A 404 20.80 7.63 24.66
N GLY A 405 19.81 7.89 23.81
CA GLY A 405 18.46 7.34 23.92
C GLY A 405 17.51 8.13 24.84
N ALA A 406 17.89 9.34 25.26
CA ALA A 406 17.06 10.23 26.07
C ALA A 406 16.09 11.04 25.17
N PHE A 407 15.23 10.34 24.44
CA PHE A 407 14.33 10.95 23.44
C PHE A 407 13.39 12.02 24.02
N PRO A 408 12.77 11.85 25.21
CA PRO A 408 11.95 12.90 25.82
C PRO A 408 12.75 14.18 26.16
N ASP A 409 14.00 14.03 26.60
CA ASP A 409 14.88 15.18 26.87
C ASP A 409 15.24 15.88 25.56
N ALA A 410 15.60 15.13 24.52
CA ALA A 410 15.87 15.68 23.18
C ALA A 410 14.68 16.49 22.65
N ARG A 411 13.45 15.97 22.85
CA ARG A 411 12.20 16.66 22.53
C ARG A 411 12.05 17.96 23.31
N ALA A 412 12.18 17.92 24.64
CA ALA A 412 12.05 19.09 25.49
C ALA A 412 13.07 20.19 25.17
N ILE A 413 14.33 19.81 24.91
CA ILE A 413 15.40 20.74 24.50
C ILE A 413 15.06 21.38 23.14
N MET A 414 14.59 20.60 22.17
CA MET A 414 14.20 21.14 20.85
C MET A 414 12.96 22.02 20.90
N THR A 415 11.96 21.71 21.73
CA THR A 415 10.79 22.59 21.95
C THR A 415 11.24 23.96 22.43
N VAL A 416 12.06 24.02 23.50
CA VAL A 416 12.57 25.29 24.04
C VAL A 416 13.52 26.01 23.04
N ALA A 417 14.28 25.26 22.24
CA ALA A 417 15.12 25.86 21.20
C ALA A 417 14.30 26.55 20.10
N LEU A 418 13.18 25.97 19.68
CA LEU A 418 12.32 26.49 18.61
C LEU A 418 11.27 27.49 19.11
N GLU A 419 10.98 27.53 20.41
CA GLU A 419 10.25 28.64 21.04
C GLU A 419 11.08 29.94 21.03
N ASP A 420 12.40 29.87 21.27
CA ASP A 420 13.31 31.00 21.15
C ASP A 420 13.59 31.37 19.67
N ASP A 421 13.86 30.39 18.80
CA ASP A 421 14.29 30.58 17.40
C ASP A 421 13.45 29.75 16.38
N PRO A 422 12.22 30.17 16.03
CA PRO A 422 11.28 29.35 15.25
C PRO A 422 11.66 29.15 13.77
N GLU A 423 12.42 30.07 13.17
CA GLU A 423 12.84 29.97 11.76
C GLU A 423 13.79 28.77 11.52
N GLU A 424 14.51 28.31 12.55
CA GLU A 424 15.43 27.18 12.46
C GLU A 424 14.70 25.85 12.20
N ALA A 425 13.39 25.77 12.46
CA ALA A 425 12.55 24.59 12.16
C ALA A 425 12.55 24.22 10.67
N PHE A 426 12.83 25.17 9.77
CA PHE A 426 12.87 24.94 8.32
C PHE A 426 14.20 24.34 7.83
N ARG A 427 15.24 24.28 8.66
CA ARG A 427 16.51 23.64 8.29
C ARG A 427 16.33 22.13 8.15
N THR A 428 16.93 21.55 7.12
CA THR A 428 16.84 20.12 6.82
C THR A 428 17.32 19.24 7.98
N ASP A 429 18.44 19.61 8.63
CA ASP A 429 19.01 18.83 9.73
C ASP A 429 18.16 18.89 11.01
N VAL A 430 17.60 20.06 11.30
CA VAL A 430 16.66 20.27 12.42
C VAL A 430 15.35 19.52 12.18
N ARG A 431 14.77 19.64 10.98
CA ARG A 431 13.53 18.95 10.59
C ARG A 431 13.67 17.43 10.66
N PHE A 432 14.78 16.88 10.17
CA PHE A 432 15.06 15.44 10.24
C PHE A 432 15.20 14.97 11.69
N LEU A 433 15.94 15.72 12.52
CA LEU A 433 16.07 15.44 13.96
C LEU A 433 14.71 15.50 14.68
N LEU A 434 13.86 16.48 14.40
CA LEU A 434 12.50 16.57 14.95
C LEU A 434 11.68 15.33 14.59
N GLY A 435 11.64 14.94 13.31
CA GLY A 435 10.92 13.75 12.86
C GLY A 435 11.41 12.47 13.54
N ALA A 436 12.73 12.32 13.69
CA ALA A 436 13.32 11.20 14.43
C ALA A 436 12.97 11.24 15.92
N ILE A 437 13.06 12.39 16.60
CA ILE A 437 12.67 12.55 18.00
C ILE A 437 11.19 12.19 18.21
N GLU A 438 10.29 12.71 17.37
CA GLU A 438 8.85 12.44 17.47
C GLU A 438 8.54 10.96 17.26
N LEU A 439 9.21 10.31 16.29
CA LEU A 439 9.13 8.87 16.08
C LEU A 439 9.59 8.08 17.31
N MET A 440 10.73 8.45 17.89
CA MET A 440 11.27 7.78 19.08
C MET A 440 10.46 8.05 20.36
N CYS A 441 9.69 9.14 20.40
CA CYS A 441 8.68 9.42 21.42
C CYS A 441 7.31 8.77 21.13
N GLY A 442 7.16 8.03 20.03
CA GLY A 442 5.90 7.36 19.65
C GLY A 442 4.83 8.26 19.02
N ASN A 443 5.18 9.50 18.66
CA ASN A 443 4.28 10.44 17.99
C ASN A 443 4.43 10.33 16.46
N VAL A 444 3.65 9.43 15.86
CA VAL A 444 3.71 9.14 14.42
C VAL A 444 3.31 10.35 13.57
N ASP A 445 2.34 11.16 14.00
CA ASP A 445 1.92 12.37 13.28
C ASP A 445 3.07 13.40 13.20
N GLY A 446 3.83 13.57 14.28
CA GLY A 446 5.04 14.41 14.30
C GLY A 446 6.20 13.80 13.50
N ALA A 447 6.28 12.47 13.44
CA ALA A 447 7.30 11.75 12.67
C ALA A 447 7.17 11.90 11.15
N ALA A 448 6.01 12.35 10.63
CA ALA A 448 5.78 12.60 9.20
C ALA A 448 6.79 13.58 8.56
N LEU A 449 7.53 14.34 9.37
CA LEU A 449 8.68 15.13 8.90
C LEU A 449 9.77 14.28 8.21
N LEU A 450 9.87 12.98 8.52
CA LEU A 450 10.80 12.00 7.95
C LEU A 450 10.50 11.59 6.49
N ASP A 451 9.27 11.85 6.01
CA ASP A 451 8.88 11.64 4.60
C ASP A 451 9.18 12.86 3.70
N GLY A 452 10.00 13.80 4.21
CA GLY A 452 10.26 15.08 3.54
C GLY A 452 10.96 14.97 2.19
N PRO A 453 10.85 16.03 1.35
CA PRO A 453 11.69 16.16 0.16
C PRO A 453 13.14 16.43 0.60
N TRP A 454 13.93 15.36 0.70
CA TRP A 454 15.36 15.45 0.97
C TRP A 454 16.14 15.89 -0.29
N PRO A 455 17.27 16.60 -0.14
CA PRO A 455 18.18 16.87 -1.26
C PRO A 455 18.55 15.56 -1.97
N ASP A 456 18.62 15.56 -3.30
CA ASP A 456 18.78 14.32 -4.08
C ASP A 456 19.96 13.46 -3.64
N GLY A 457 21.06 14.10 -3.24
CA GLY A 457 22.26 13.42 -2.75
C GLY A 457 22.20 12.88 -1.32
N ASP A 458 21.22 13.34 -0.54
CA ASP A 458 21.03 12.96 0.86
C ASP A 458 19.93 11.90 1.01
N LYS A 459 18.99 11.83 0.05
CA LYS A 459 17.85 10.88 0.01
C LYS A 459 18.23 9.49 0.47
N ARG A 460 19.32 8.92 -0.07
CA ARG A 460 19.71 7.55 0.27
C ARG A 460 20.05 7.38 1.75
N ALA A 461 20.83 8.28 2.35
CA ALA A 461 21.18 8.19 3.78
C ALA A 461 19.97 8.38 4.72
N THR A 462 18.88 8.99 4.24
CA THR A 462 17.64 9.16 5.01
C THR A 462 16.71 7.94 4.99
N GLN A 463 16.92 6.97 4.08
CA GLN A 463 15.93 5.90 3.83
C GLN A 463 15.69 4.99 5.04
N MET A 464 16.71 4.73 5.87
CA MET A 464 16.54 3.98 7.12
C MET A 464 15.47 4.61 8.04
N TRP A 465 15.48 5.94 8.19
CA TRP A 465 14.52 6.66 9.03
C TRP A 465 13.16 6.83 8.37
N LYS A 466 13.12 6.97 7.03
CA LYS A 466 11.88 6.92 6.27
C LYS A 466 11.19 5.55 6.40
N GLY A 467 11.94 4.45 6.28
CA GLY A 467 11.45 3.08 6.52
C GLY A 467 10.96 2.85 7.95
N LEU A 468 11.66 3.38 8.96
CA LEU A 468 11.18 3.38 10.36
C LEU A 468 9.87 4.17 10.53
N TYR A 469 9.73 5.30 9.84
CA TYR A 469 8.48 6.08 9.83
C TYR A 469 7.34 5.28 9.19
N HIS A 470 7.50 4.76 7.98
CA HIS A 470 6.44 3.95 7.34
C HIS A 470 6.08 2.69 8.15
N ALA A 471 7.05 2.02 8.78
CA ALA A 471 6.76 0.88 9.66
C ALA A 471 5.94 1.26 10.92
N ALA A 472 6.11 2.49 11.42
CA ALA A 472 5.30 3.01 12.52
C ALA A 472 3.93 3.54 12.05
N ALA A 473 3.88 4.13 10.85
CA ALA A 473 2.72 4.73 10.21
C ALA A 473 1.86 3.73 9.40
N GLY A 474 2.31 2.48 9.21
CA GLY A 474 1.56 1.45 8.50
C GLY A 474 1.18 1.82 7.07
N GLY A 475 0.31 1.01 6.45
CA GLY A 475 -0.18 1.20 5.08
C GLY A 475 0.81 0.73 4.01
N ASP A 476 2.07 1.12 4.13
CA ASP A 476 3.15 0.82 3.18
C ASP A 476 4.11 -0.28 3.71
N ASP A 477 3.57 -1.32 4.36
CA ASP A 477 4.34 -2.27 5.16
C ASP A 477 5.48 -2.99 4.39
N GLU A 478 5.25 -3.38 3.12
CA GLU A 478 6.26 -4.02 2.26
C GLU A 478 7.39 -3.04 1.88
N GLU A 479 7.04 -1.80 1.52
CA GLU A 479 8.01 -0.76 1.15
C GLU A 479 8.85 -0.35 2.37
N ALA A 480 8.20 -0.17 3.52
CA ALA A 480 8.88 0.05 4.79
C ALA A 480 9.91 -1.05 5.09
N ALA A 481 9.53 -2.32 4.92
CA ALA A 481 10.43 -3.44 5.12
C ALA A 481 11.58 -3.47 4.10
N HIS A 482 11.33 -3.11 2.84
CA HIS A 482 12.36 -3.00 1.82
C HIS A 482 13.38 -1.89 2.14
N LEU A 483 12.94 -0.68 2.48
CA LEU A 483 13.80 0.43 2.90
C LEU A 483 14.65 0.06 4.14
N LEU A 484 14.03 -0.60 5.12
CA LEU A 484 14.70 -1.05 6.35
C LEU A 484 15.75 -2.15 6.11
N ALA A 485 15.49 -3.09 5.20
CA ALA A 485 16.46 -4.14 4.84
C ALA A 485 17.62 -3.56 4.01
N THR A 486 17.30 -2.64 3.10
CA THR A 486 18.21 -2.05 2.12
C THR A 486 19.37 -1.29 2.76
N ASP A 487 19.14 -0.58 3.87
CA ASP A 487 20.18 0.11 4.64
C ASP A 487 20.44 -0.55 6.03
N PHE A 488 20.10 -1.83 6.21
CA PHE A 488 20.20 -2.52 7.52
C PHE A 488 21.61 -2.51 8.13
N ASP A 489 22.66 -2.60 7.32
CA ASP A 489 24.05 -2.54 7.79
C ASP A 489 24.40 -1.16 8.40
N ARG A 490 23.65 -0.09 8.08
CA ARG A 490 23.78 1.23 8.71
C ARG A 490 23.28 1.19 10.16
N LEU A 491 22.15 0.54 10.41
CA LEU A 491 21.60 0.35 11.75
C LEU A 491 22.58 -0.42 12.67
N LEU A 492 23.30 -1.42 12.15
CA LEU A 492 24.29 -2.18 12.94
C LEU A 492 25.45 -1.30 13.46
N ASN A 493 25.73 -0.18 12.79
CA ASN A 493 26.77 0.80 13.15
C ASN A 493 26.27 1.96 14.02
N TYR A 494 24.97 2.01 14.36
CA TYR A 494 24.43 3.01 15.28
C TYR A 494 24.93 2.84 16.73
N PRO A 495 24.82 3.88 17.58
CA PRO A 495 25.11 3.79 19.01
C PRO A 495 24.31 2.68 19.68
N GLN A 496 24.88 2.03 20.71
CA GLN A 496 24.24 0.88 21.35
C GLN A 496 22.82 1.18 21.89
N SER A 497 22.65 2.36 22.49
CA SER A 497 21.37 2.96 22.90
C SER A 497 20.29 2.91 21.82
N LEU A 498 20.62 3.21 20.57
CA LEU A 498 19.67 3.13 19.45
C LEU A 498 19.50 1.70 18.94
N LYS A 499 20.53 0.86 19.00
CA LYS A 499 20.44 -0.54 18.55
C LYS A 499 19.55 -1.38 19.47
N ASP A 500 19.67 -1.20 20.78
CA ASP A 500 18.81 -1.82 21.80
C ASP A 500 17.33 -1.45 21.60
N VAL A 501 17.07 -0.30 20.99
CA VAL A 501 15.75 0.25 20.71
C VAL A 501 15.20 -0.24 19.37
N LEU A 502 16.00 -0.17 18.30
CA LEU A 502 15.54 -0.31 16.92
C LEU A 502 15.66 -1.73 16.36
N LEU A 503 16.63 -2.54 16.80
CA LEU A 503 16.88 -3.85 16.17
C LEU A 503 15.66 -4.80 16.26
N ALA A 504 15.01 -4.87 17.43
CA ALA A 504 13.86 -5.74 17.62
C ALA A 504 12.66 -5.37 16.71
N PRO A 505 12.13 -4.13 16.69
CA PRO A 505 11.03 -3.76 15.80
C PRO A 505 11.41 -3.83 14.32
N VAL A 506 12.63 -3.43 13.92
CA VAL A 506 13.07 -3.48 12.51
C VAL A 506 13.14 -4.91 12.00
N THR A 507 13.79 -5.81 12.75
CA THR A 507 13.94 -7.21 12.32
C THR A 507 12.60 -7.96 12.30
N GLU A 508 11.70 -7.65 13.23
CA GLU A 508 10.33 -8.17 13.20
C GLU A 508 9.52 -7.64 12.00
N HIS A 509 9.65 -6.36 11.66
CA HIS A 509 8.97 -5.75 10.50
C HIS A 509 9.44 -6.38 9.18
N ILE A 510 10.76 -6.51 8.99
CA ILE A 510 11.37 -7.18 7.83
C ILE A 510 10.90 -8.65 7.75
N ALA A 511 10.87 -9.37 8.87
CA ALA A 511 10.42 -10.77 8.90
C ALA A 511 8.94 -10.95 8.53
N ARG A 512 8.08 -10.01 8.94
CA ARG A 512 6.63 -10.03 8.65
C ARG A 512 6.33 -9.60 7.21
N TYR A 513 6.98 -8.54 6.72
CA TYR A 513 6.53 -7.81 5.52
C TYR A 513 7.54 -7.72 4.37
N GLY A 514 8.85 -7.85 4.60
CA GLY A 514 9.86 -7.75 3.53
C GLY A 514 9.79 -8.89 2.52
N LYS A 515 10.33 -8.74 1.32
CA LYS A 515 10.38 -9.78 0.27
C LYS A 515 11.38 -10.90 0.62
N PRO A 516 11.48 -12.00 -0.16
CA PRO A 516 12.51 -13.02 0.05
C PRO A 516 13.93 -12.46 0.06
N GLU A 517 14.26 -11.51 -0.84
CA GLU A 517 15.55 -10.80 -0.82
C GLU A 517 15.78 -9.97 0.45
N ASP A 518 14.80 -9.19 0.90
CA ASP A 518 14.92 -8.32 2.08
C ASP A 518 15.22 -9.12 3.35
N ARG A 519 14.58 -10.29 3.50
CA ARG A 519 14.74 -11.15 4.69
C ARG A 519 16.12 -11.78 4.83
N LEU A 520 16.97 -11.75 3.79
CA LEU A 520 18.36 -12.23 3.88
C LEU A 520 19.19 -11.44 4.91
N VAL A 521 18.79 -10.21 5.25
CA VAL A 521 19.49 -9.43 6.31
C VAL A 521 19.27 -10.02 7.71
N LEU A 522 18.25 -10.86 7.92
CA LEU A 522 17.96 -11.49 9.21
C LEU A 522 19.04 -12.49 9.65
N ASP A 523 19.86 -12.97 8.72
CA ASP A 523 21.02 -13.83 8.99
C ASP A 523 22.21 -13.02 9.56
N LYS A 524 22.26 -11.71 9.32
CA LYS A 524 23.28 -10.79 9.87
C LYS A 524 22.98 -10.32 11.30
N VAL A 525 21.77 -10.56 11.79
CA VAL A 525 21.32 -10.06 13.10
C VAL A 525 22.07 -10.80 14.22
N PRO A 526 22.66 -10.10 15.21
CA PRO A 526 23.30 -10.74 16.36
C PRO A 526 22.35 -11.69 17.11
N GLU A 527 22.87 -12.83 17.56
CA GLU A 527 22.06 -13.85 18.25
C GLU A 527 21.36 -13.30 19.50
N SER A 528 20.03 -13.37 19.48
CA SER A 528 19.14 -12.90 20.54
C SER A 528 17.77 -13.58 20.42
N SER A 529 16.96 -13.52 21.48
CA SER A 529 15.59 -14.04 21.44
C SER A 529 14.70 -13.34 20.40
N PHE A 530 14.89 -12.02 20.16
CA PHE A 530 14.15 -11.31 19.11
C PHE A 530 14.62 -11.70 17.72
N ALA A 531 15.91 -11.98 17.53
CA ALA A 531 16.46 -12.47 16.26
C ALA A 531 15.92 -13.88 15.95
N LYS A 532 15.88 -14.78 16.94
CA LYS A 532 15.22 -16.09 16.79
C LYS A 532 13.74 -15.92 16.42
N LEU A 533 12.99 -15.05 17.11
CA LEU A 533 11.60 -14.76 16.78
C LEU A 533 11.43 -14.27 15.33
N ALA A 534 12.23 -13.31 14.88
CA ALA A 534 12.19 -12.80 13.50
C ALA A 534 12.48 -13.91 12.47
N ARG A 535 13.48 -14.76 12.69
CA ARG A 535 13.81 -15.88 11.78
C ARG A 535 12.73 -16.99 11.79
N VAL A 536 12.00 -17.18 12.89
CA VAL A 536 10.85 -18.11 12.95
C VAL A 536 9.62 -17.50 12.26
N LEU A 537 9.34 -16.21 12.45
CA LEU A 537 8.28 -15.49 11.72
C LEU A 537 8.51 -15.49 10.21
N SER A 538 9.75 -15.28 9.77
CA SER A 538 10.16 -15.39 8.38
C SER A 538 9.82 -16.77 7.80
N ARG A 539 10.29 -17.86 8.44
CA ARG A 539 10.03 -19.24 7.99
C ARG A 539 8.56 -19.63 8.06
N MET A 540 7.79 -19.14 9.04
CA MET A 540 6.34 -19.33 9.10
C MET A 540 5.64 -18.83 7.83
N ARG A 541 6.18 -17.78 7.20
CA ARG A 541 5.61 -17.15 5.99
C ARG A 541 6.03 -17.85 4.69
N ASP A 542 7.10 -18.65 4.73
CA ASP A 542 7.51 -19.52 3.62
C ASP A 542 6.69 -20.83 3.56
N ILE A 543 5.86 -21.10 4.56
CA ILE A 543 4.92 -22.24 4.57
C ILE A 543 3.79 -21.96 3.56
N PRO A 544 3.57 -22.82 2.55
CA PRO A 544 2.46 -22.66 1.61
C PRO A 544 1.09 -22.64 2.31
N SER A 545 0.15 -21.85 1.81
CA SER A 545 -1.20 -21.75 2.41
C SER A 545 -2.04 -23.02 2.28
N ASP A 546 -1.64 -23.93 1.40
CA ASP A 546 -2.21 -25.26 1.15
C ASP A 546 -1.37 -26.41 1.75
N ALA A 547 -0.33 -26.09 2.54
CA ALA A 547 0.52 -27.10 3.18
C ALA A 547 -0.30 -28.04 4.08
N HIS A 548 -0.03 -29.35 3.96
CA HIS A 548 -0.72 -30.35 4.77
C HIS A 548 -0.36 -30.17 6.25
N LYS A 549 -1.32 -30.37 7.16
CA LYS A 549 -1.13 -30.21 8.61
C LYS A 549 0.04 -31.01 9.23
N ASP A 550 0.49 -32.05 8.54
CA ASP A 550 1.57 -32.97 8.95
C ASP A 550 2.92 -32.60 8.29
N ASP A 551 3.03 -31.41 7.67
CA ASP A 551 4.26 -30.90 7.09
C ASP A 551 5.33 -30.70 8.18
N LYS A 552 6.56 -31.10 7.86
CA LYS A 552 7.71 -30.93 8.75
C LYS A 552 8.00 -29.46 9.02
N ALA A 553 7.83 -28.57 8.04
CA ALA A 553 8.06 -27.13 8.20
C ALA A 553 7.11 -26.52 9.23
N ILE A 554 5.82 -26.93 9.24
CA ILE A 554 4.85 -26.52 10.27
C ILE A 554 5.31 -27.02 11.64
N THR A 555 5.72 -28.29 11.73
CA THR A 555 6.14 -28.92 13.00
C THR A 555 7.41 -28.29 13.58
N ASP A 556 8.41 -28.04 12.74
CA ASP A 556 9.67 -27.39 13.13
C ASP A 556 9.39 -25.95 13.63
N VAL A 557 8.64 -25.13 12.86
CA VAL A 557 8.28 -23.75 13.23
C VAL A 557 7.43 -23.69 14.51
N LEU A 558 6.46 -24.59 14.69
CA LEU A 558 5.66 -24.67 15.92
C LEU A 558 6.48 -25.10 17.14
N THR A 559 7.53 -25.90 16.96
CA THR A 559 8.46 -26.27 18.03
C THR A 559 9.24 -25.03 18.47
N GLU A 560 9.80 -24.27 17.53
CA GLU A 560 10.57 -23.06 17.85
C GLU A 560 9.71 -21.92 18.44
N PHE A 561 8.46 -21.77 18.02
CA PHE A 561 7.51 -20.89 18.73
C PHE A 561 7.19 -21.39 20.14
N SER A 562 7.18 -22.69 20.38
CA SER A 562 6.91 -23.25 21.72
C SER A 562 8.11 -23.05 22.66
N ASP A 563 9.35 -23.06 22.14
CA ASP A 563 10.53 -22.61 22.90
C ASP A 563 10.41 -21.13 23.28
N LEU A 564 10.10 -20.27 22.29
CA LEU A 564 10.01 -18.82 22.46
C LEU A 564 8.85 -18.39 23.37
N ALA A 565 7.77 -19.17 23.43
CA ALA A 565 6.70 -18.99 24.40
C ALA A 565 7.18 -19.10 25.86
N GLY A 566 8.32 -19.77 26.11
CA GLY A 566 8.98 -19.85 27.40
C GLY A 566 10.06 -18.79 27.65
N ASP A 567 10.19 -17.77 26.80
CA ASP A 567 11.21 -16.72 26.97
C ASP A 567 10.95 -15.85 28.23
N LYS A 568 12.01 -15.22 28.72
CA LYS A 568 11.98 -14.33 29.90
C LYS A 568 11.45 -12.94 29.57
N ASP A 569 11.54 -12.50 28.32
CA ASP A 569 10.89 -11.27 27.85
C ASP A 569 9.40 -11.57 27.55
N PRO A 570 8.46 -11.00 28.32
CA PRO A 570 7.03 -11.21 28.09
C PRO A 570 6.59 -10.80 26.68
N SER A 571 7.22 -9.79 26.06
CA SER A 571 6.87 -9.39 24.70
C SER A 571 7.27 -10.45 23.66
N ILE A 572 8.30 -11.24 23.90
CA ILE A 572 8.74 -12.31 22.99
C ILE A 572 7.85 -13.54 23.18
N SER A 573 7.59 -13.92 24.44
CA SER A 573 6.66 -14.99 24.79
C SER A 573 5.26 -14.75 24.20
N GLU A 574 4.71 -13.54 24.40
CA GLU A 574 3.38 -13.13 23.92
C GLU A 574 3.27 -13.19 22.39
N LYS A 575 4.29 -12.66 21.67
CA LYS A 575 4.38 -12.75 20.20
C LYS A 575 4.50 -14.18 19.67
N ALA A 576 5.25 -15.04 20.37
CA ALA A 576 5.42 -16.43 19.97
C ALA A 576 4.15 -17.26 20.19
N VAL A 577 3.42 -17.02 21.29
CA VAL A 577 2.10 -17.61 21.54
C VAL A 577 1.08 -17.15 20.50
N GLU A 578 1.03 -15.86 20.16
CA GLU A 578 0.17 -15.32 19.12
C GLU A 578 0.44 -16.00 17.76
N ALA A 579 1.67 -15.91 17.25
CA ALA A 579 2.04 -16.42 15.93
C ALA A 579 1.90 -17.95 15.83
N GLY A 580 2.32 -18.68 16.86
CA GLY A 580 2.13 -20.13 16.94
C GLY A 580 0.65 -20.55 17.02
N THR A 581 -0.23 -19.73 17.60
CA THR A 581 -1.68 -19.97 17.62
C THR A 581 -2.30 -19.70 16.24
N ILE A 582 -1.89 -18.61 15.57
CA ILE A 582 -2.30 -18.31 14.19
C ILE A 582 -1.89 -19.45 13.24
N LEU A 583 -0.67 -19.98 13.35
CA LEU A 583 -0.22 -21.10 12.53
C LEU A 583 -1.03 -22.37 12.81
N ARG A 584 -1.23 -22.74 14.08
CA ARG A 584 -2.05 -23.92 14.44
C ARG A 584 -3.50 -23.80 13.92
N LEU A 585 -4.09 -22.61 13.98
CA LEU A 585 -5.43 -22.34 13.46
C LEU A 585 -5.48 -22.46 11.92
N LYS A 586 -4.52 -21.86 11.20
CA LYS A 586 -4.45 -21.94 9.73
C LYS A 586 -4.22 -23.38 9.24
N SER A 587 -3.35 -24.14 9.91
CA SER A 587 -3.03 -25.53 9.58
C SER A 587 -4.06 -26.56 10.09
N GLY A 588 -5.16 -26.13 10.73
CA GLY A 588 -6.20 -27.03 11.25
C GLY A 588 -5.75 -27.93 12.41
N LEU A 589 -4.67 -27.56 13.10
CA LEU A 589 -4.15 -28.23 14.30
C LEU A 589 -4.82 -27.72 15.59
N LEU A 590 -5.53 -26.60 15.53
CA LEU A 590 -6.32 -26.02 16.62
C LEU A 590 -7.69 -25.59 16.08
N SER A 591 -8.76 -25.80 16.84
CA SER A 591 -10.09 -25.37 16.43
C SER A 591 -10.21 -23.84 16.46
N PRO A 592 -11.09 -23.23 15.64
CA PRO A 592 -11.40 -21.80 15.74
C PRO A 592 -11.84 -21.36 17.15
N GLU A 593 -12.61 -22.19 17.85
CA GLU A 593 -13.09 -21.93 19.20
C GLU A 593 -11.97 -21.95 20.24
N ASP A 594 -11.06 -22.93 20.17
CA ASP A 594 -9.90 -23.04 21.07
C ASP A 594 -8.89 -21.91 20.79
N ALA A 595 -8.67 -21.55 19.53
CA ALA A 595 -7.82 -20.42 19.17
C ALA A 595 -8.35 -19.10 19.76
N ALA A 596 -9.66 -18.85 19.66
CA ALA A 596 -10.28 -17.67 20.25
C ALA A 596 -10.16 -17.63 21.79
N LEU A 597 -10.12 -18.79 22.46
CA LEU A 597 -9.86 -18.90 23.90
C LEU A 597 -8.39 -18.56 24.24
N VAL A 598 -7.43 -19.08 23.48
CA VAL A 598 -6.00 -18.76 23.66
C VAL A 598 -5.75 -17.26 23.46
N PHE A 599 -6.28 -16.65 22.40
CA PHE A 599 -6.19 -15.19 22.22
C PHE A 599 -6.86 -14.42 23.38
N SER A 600 -7.98 -14.93 23.93
CA SER A 600 -8.60 -14.32 25.11
C SER A 600 -7.72 -14.37 26.36
N GLN A 601 -6.90 -15.40 26.51
CA GLN A 601 -5.93 -15.53 27.60
C GLN A 601 -4.71 -14.62 27.40
N LEU A 602 -4.38 -14.30 26.15
CA LEU A 602 -3.26 -13.43 25.77
C LEU A 602 -3.57 -11.92 25.92
N LEU A 603 -4.85 -11.53 25.93
CA LEU A 603 -5.27 -10.11 26.03
C LEU A 603 -4.70 -9.30 27.22
N PRO A 604 -4.44 -9.86 28.43
CA PRO A 604 -3.78 -9.13 29.51
C PRO A 604 -2.34 -8.74 29.16
N ASP A 605 -1.56 -9.69 28.65
CA ASP A 605 -0.15 -9.48 28.27
C ASP A 605 -0.06 -8.59 27.04
N GLY A 606 -0.93 -8.81 26.04
CA GLY A 606 -1.11 -7.94 24.88
C GLY A 606 -1.47 -6.50 25.26
N ARG A 607 -2.21 -6.27 26.36
CA ARG A 607 -2.47 -4.90 26.84
C ARG A 607 -1.23 -4.28 27.47
N LEU A 608 -0.50 -5.05 28.28
CA LEU A 608 0.75 -4.59 28.91
C LEU A 608 1.88 -4.35 27.88
N SER A 609 1.84 -5.03 26.73
CA SER A 609 2.80 -4.86 25.62
C SER A 609 2.36 -3.82 24.57
N GLY A 610 1.16 -3.23 24.69
CA GLY A 610 0.60 -2.29 23.71
C GLY A 610 0.09 -2.93 22.41
N ARG A 611 -0.11 -4.25 22.38
CA ARG A 611 -0.52 -5.06 21.22
C ARG A 611 -1.95 -5.59 21.29
N GLU A 612 -2.79 -5.11 22.22
CA GLU A 612 -4.17 -5.57 22.42
C GLU A 612 -4.99 -5.57 21.12
N VAL A 613 -4.82 -4.57 20.24
CA VAL A 613 -5.49 -4.51 18.93
C VAL A 613 -5.16 -5.71 18.05
N SER A 614 -3.88 -6.08 17.92
CA SER A 614 -3.44 -7.24 17.10
C SER A 614 -4.04 -8.55 17.62
N VAL A 615 -3.98 -8.76 18.94
CA VAL A 615 -4.55 -9.95 19.60
C VAL A 615 -6.08 -9.99 19.42
N ARG A 616 -6.75 -8.84 19.43
CA ARG A 616 -8.21 -8.75 19.16
C ARG A 616 -8.57 -9.03 17.71
N MET A 617 -7.76 -8.62 16.74
CA MET A 617 -7.97 -8.98 15.34
C MET A 617 -7.77 -10.49 15.12
N ALA A 618 -6.73 -11.09 15.72
CA ALA A 618 -6.53 -12.55 15.68
C ALA A 618 -7.69 -13.32 16.35
N GLN A 619 -8.22 -12.80 17.47
CA GLN A 619 -9.44 -13.31 18.10
C GLN A 619 -10.69 -13.17 17.20
N ALA A 620 -10.82 -12.06 16.47
CA ALA A 620 -11.92 -11.84 15.54
C ALA A 620 -11.86 -12.79 14.33
N ASP A 621 -10.68 -13.04 13.74
CA ASP A 621 -10.51 -14.04 12.66
C ASP A 621 -10.88 -15.45 13.16
N ALA A 622 -10.47 -15.81 14.38
CA ALA A 622 -10.87 -17.07 15.01
C ALA A 622 -12.41 -17.17 15.18
N TYR A 623 -13.08 -16.10 15.65
CA TYR A 623 -14.54 -16.08 15.74
C TYR A 623 -15.24 -16.09 14.37
N ILE A 624 -14.69 -15.44 13.34
CA ILE A 624 -15.19 -15.48 11.96
C ILE A 624 -15.12 -16.91 11.42
N ARG A 625 -13.99 -17.62 11.61
CA ARG A 625 -13.84 -19.04 11.22
C ARG A 625 -14.79 -19.96 12.00
N ALA A 626 -15.06 -19.64 13.27
CA ALA A 626 -16.06 -20.32 14.11
C ALA A 626 -17.52 -19.98 13.76
N LYS A 627 -17.76 -19.07 12.79
CA LYS A 627 -19.10 -18.50 12.48
C LYS A 627 -19.78 -17.81 13.67
N ARG A 628 -18.98 -17.37 14.64
CA ARG A 628 -19.43 -16.65 15.84
C ARG A 628 -19.45 -15.15 15.58
N TRP A 629 -20.24 -14.73 14.60
CA TRP A 629 -20.21 -13.37 14.05
C TRP A 629 -20.39 -12.27 15.09
N SER A 630 -21.28 -12.45 16.07
CA SER A 630 -21.48 -11.46 17.14
C SER A 630 -20.28 -11.33 18.07
N ASP A 631 -19.51 -12.41 18.26
CA ASP A 631 -18.31 -12.39 19.10
C ASP A 631 -17.12 -11.79 18.33
N ALA A 632 -17.06 -12.00 17.01
CA ALA A 632 -16.13 -11.32 16.11
C ALA A 632 -16.35 -9.80 16.15
N LEU A 633 -17.60 -9.33 15.91
CA LEU A 633 -17.95 -7.92 16.00
C LEU A 633 -17.63 -7.34 17.39
N ALA A 634 -17.98 -8.04 18.47
CA ALA A 634 -17.65 -7.60 19.84
C ALA A 634 -16.14 -7.61 20.18
N ALA A 635 -15.30 -8.31 19.40
CA ALA A 635 -13.85 -8.24 19.49
C ALA A 635 -13.30 -7.04 18.68
N LEU A 636 -13.84 -6.80 17.48
CA LEU A 636 -13.51 -5.68 16.60
C LEU A 636 -13.90 -4.34 17.24
N ASP A 637 -15.10 -4.22 17.83
CA ASP A 637 -15.55 -3.07 18.64
C ASP A 637 -14.54 -2.68 19.72
N LYS A 638 -13.97 -3.68 20.40
CA LYS A 638 -13.01 -3.45 21.47
C LYS A 638 -11.65 -3.09 20.91
N ALA A 639 -11.26 -3.65 19.76
CA ALA A 639 -10.06 -3.23 19.04
C ALA A 639 -10.17 -1.75 18.65
N GLN A 640 -11.28 -1.36 18.02
CA GLN A 640 -11.55 0.01 17.58
C GLN A 640 -11.53 1.02 18.74
N ARG A 641 -12.11 0.66 19.90
CA ARG A 641 -12.05 1.51 21.11
C ARG A 641 -10.68 1.62 21.77
N THR A 642 -9.75 0.72 21.45
CA THR A 642 -8.36 0.75 21.92
C THR A 642 -7.45 1.54 20.97
N LEU A 643 -7.89 1.80 19.73
CA LEU A 643 -7.15 2.65 18.80
C LEU A 643 -7.09 4.08 19.33
N SER A 644 -5.87 4.59 19.47
CA SER A 644 -5.57 5.95 19.92
C SER A 644 -4.54 6.53 18.95
N SER A 645 -5.00 7.34 17.99
CA SER A 645 -4.20 8.11 17.04
C SER A 645 -3.02 7.38 16.38
N ARG A 646 -3.17 6.08 16.12
CA ARG A 646 -2.27 5.31 15.26
C ARG A 646 -2.90 5.24 13.89
N SER A 647 -2.10 5.17 12.83
CA SER A 647 -2.62 4.72 11.53
C SER A 647 -3.24 3.33 11.72
N GLU A 648 -4.55 3.26 11.54
CA GLU A 648 -5.35 2.17 12.07
C GLU A 648 -5.25 0.94 11.14
N PRO A 649 -5.01 -0.28 11.67
CA PRO A 649 -5.14 -1.47 10.84
C PRO A 649 -6.59 -1.55 10.37
N ASP A 650 -6.80 -1.63 9.05
CA ASP A 650 -8.15 -1.59 8.49
C ASP A 650 -8.98 -2.81 8.96
N ILE A 651 -9.89 -2.55 9.90
CA ILE A 651 -10.82 -3.55 10.43
C ILE A 651 -12.04 -3.73 9.53
N THR A 652 -12.29 -2.82 8.58
CA THR A 652 -13.49 -2.82 7.72
C THR A 652 -13.68 -4.13 6.96
N PRO A 653 -12.65 -4.81 6.40
CA PRO A 653 -12.81 -6.11 5.75
C PRO A 653 -13.34 -7.19 6.71
N MET A 654 -12.89 -7.20 7.97
CA MET A 654 -13.34 -8.16 8.98
C MET A 654 -14.75 -7.86 9.46
N VAL A 655 -15.09 -6.57 9.64
CA VAL A 655 -16.47 -6.12 9.93
C VAL A 655 -17.40 -6.53 8.80
N TYR A 656 -17.05 -6.24 7.54
CA TYR A 656 -17.81 -6.66 6.36
C TYR A 656 -17.97 -8.19 6.28
N GLN A 657 -16.92 -8.96 6.53
CA GLN A 657 -16.98 -10.42 6.52
C GLN A 657 -17.92 -10.96 7.61
N ALA A 658 -17.88 -10.42 8.82
CA ALA A 658 -18.78 -10.82 9.90
C ALA A 658 -20.25 -10.46 9.61
N LEU A 659 -20.52 -9.26 9.08
CA LEU A 659 -21.86 -8.83 8.69
C LEU A 659 -22.41 -9.61 7.49
N SER A 660 -21.54 -9.98 6.54
CA SER A 660 -21.88 -10.87 5.43
C SER A 660 -22.21 -12.28 5.92
N GLY A 661 -21.52 -12.79 6.93
CA GLY A 661 -21.83 -14.07 7.59
C GLY A 661 -23.24 -14.06 8.21
N ILE A 662 -23.57 -13.02 8.98
CA ILE A 662 -24.90 -12.80 9.56
C ILE A 662 -25.98 -12.76 8.45
N ALA A 663 -25.72 -11.98 7.39
CA ALA A 663 -26.62 -11.85 6.24
C ALA A 663 -26.89 -13.18 5.52
N GLN A 664 -25.89 -14.05 5.39
CA GLN A 664 -26.02 -15.35 4.73
C GLN A 664 -26.77 -16.38 5.60
N GLU A 665 -26.51 -16.42 6.91
CA GLU A 665 -27.16 -17.39 7.81
C GLU A 665 -28.62 -17.04 8.10
N ALA A 666 -28.97 -15.76 8.09
CA ALA A 666 -30.33 -15.26 8.22
C ALA A 666 -31.25 -15.50 6.99
N ASN A 667 -30.73 -16.07 5.89
CA ASN A 667 -31.50 -16.29 4.68
C ASN A 667 -32.66 -17.31 4.93
N PRO A 668 -33.93 -16.97 4.64
CA PRO A 668 -35.09 -17.81 4.97
C PRO A 668 -35.07 -19.24 4.41
N THR A 669 -34.31 -19.54 3.35
CA THR A 669 -34.12 -20.92 2.88
C THR A 669 -33.37 -21.82 3.88
N ASN A 670 -32.65 -21.23 4.83
CA ASN A 670 -31.90 -21.94 5.88
C ASN A 670 -32.70 -22.06 7.19
N LEU A 671 -33.82 -21.34 7.32
CA LEU A 671 -34.59 -21.26 8.57
C LEU A 671 -35.58 -22.42 8.69
N LYS A 672 -35.34 -23.31 9.65
CA LYS A 672 -36.32 -24.37 10.00
C LYS A 672 -37.56 -23.75 10.64
N SER A 673 -38.74 -24.11 10.13
CA SER A 673 -40.02 -23.58 10.58
C SER A 673 -40.21 -23.71 12.10
N GLY A 674 -40.44 -22.58 12.79
CA GLY A 674 -40.82 -22.53 14.20
C GLY A 674 -39.85 -21.85 15.17
N GLN A 675 -38.59 -21.56 14.79
CA GLN A 675 -37.62 -20.85 15.65
C GLN A 675 -37.06 -19.54 15.06
N ALA A 676 -37.53 -19.15 13.87
CA ALA A 676 -36.88 -18.15 13.01
C ALA A 676 -36.87 -16.68 13.51
N GLN A 677 -37.93 -16.21 14.18
CA GLN A 677 -38.10 -14.76 14.41
C GLN A 677 -37.14 -14.14 15.44
N PRO A 678 -36.87 -14.73 16.63
CA PRO A 678 -35.99 -14.12 17.62
C PRO A 678 -34.54 -13.96 17.15
N SER A 679 -34.01 -14.91 16.36
CA SER A 679 -32.69 -14.81 15.75
C SER A 679 -32.65 -13.69 14.71
N LEU A 680 -33.62 -13.65 13.78
CA LEU A 680 -33.70 -12.59 12.77
C LEU A 680 -33.74 -11.18 13.37
N ILE A 681 -34.40 -10.98 14.52
CA ILE A 681 -34.41 -9.69 15.22
C ILE A 681 -33.02 -9.34 15.78
N LYS A 682 -32.32 -10.30 16.37
CA LYS A 682 -30.94 -10.11 16.86
C LYS A 682 -30.00 -9.76 15.70
N ASP A 683 -30.10 -10.51 14.61
CA ASP A 683 -29.27 -10.35 13.41
C ASP A 683 -29.54 -8.98 12.75
N ALA A 684 -30.80 -8.55 12.66
CA ALA A 684 -31.20 -7.22 12.18
C ALA A 684 -30.61 -6.10 13.04
N ALA A 685 -30.62 -6.27 14.36
CA ALA A 685 -30.04 -5.30 15.29
C ALA A 685 -28.52 -5.19 15.14
N MET A 686 -27.82 -6.32 14.95
CA MET A 686 -26.37 -6.34 14.69
C MET A 686 -26.02 -5.67 13.36
N LEU A 687 -26.71 -6.01 12.27
CA LEU A 687 -26.50 -5.37 10.97
C LEU A 687 -26.71 -3.85 11.05
N ARG A 688 -27.79 -3.40 11.73
CA ARG A 688 -28.07 -1.99 11.93
C ARG A 688 -26.99 -1.26 12.74
N ALA A 689 -26.40 -1.91 13.74
CA ALA A 689 -25.39 -1.30 14.62
C ALA A 689 -24.09 -0.97 13.88
N HIS A 690 -23.63 -1.87 13.00
CA HIS A 690 -22.32 -1.77 12.33
C HIS A 690 -22.38 -1.34 10.85
N LEU A 691 -23.58 -1.15 10.29
CA LEU A 691 -23.75 -0.56 8.96
C LEU A 691 -23.10 0.84 8.79
N PRO A 692 -22.96 1.70 9.81
CA PRO A 692 -22.18 2.94 9.70
C PRO A 692 -20.70 2.69 9.39
N ASP A 693 -20.12 1.59 9.89
CA ASP A 693 -18.68 1.33 9.91
C ASP A 693 -18.12 0.85 8.56
N ILE A 694 -18.99 0.46 7.62
CA ILE A 694 -18.62 0.14 6.23
C ILE A 694 -18.69 1.43 5.38
N PRO A 695 -17.67 1.78 4.57
CA PRO A 695 -17.75 2.92 3.64
C PRO A 695 -18.80 2.70 2.53
N PRO A 696 -19.36 3.76 1.92
CA PRO A 696 -20.28 3.63 0.79
C PRO A 696 -19.65 2.91 -0.41
N GLY A 697 -20.32 1.88 -0.93
CA GLY A 697 -19.85 1.08 -2.07
C GLY A 697 -20.57 -0.27 -2.17
N PRO A 698 -20.19 -1.14 -3.13
CA PRO A 698 -20.89 -2.41 -3.39
C PRO A 698 -21.01 -3.32 -2.16
N GLN A 699 -19.94 -3.45 -1.36
CA GLN A 699 -19.95 -4.23 -0.11
C GLN A 699 -21.03 -3.75 0.89
N LYS A 700 -21.18 -2.43 1.04
CA LYS A 700 -22.26 -1.85 1.87
C LYS A 700 -23.63 -2.08 1.24
N ALA A 701 -23.72 -2.03 -0.09
CA ALA A 701 -24.93 -2.29 -0.84
C ALA A 701 -25.43 -3.73 -0.64
N ASP A 702 -24.54 -4.71 -0.65
CA ASP A 702 -24.85 -6.13 -0.39
C ASP A 702 -25.40 -6.34 1.02
N VAL A 703 -24.73 -5.79 2.04
CA VAL A 703 -25.20 -5.87 3.43
C VAL A 703 -26.55 -5.15 3.61
N LEU A 704 -26.74 -3.97 3.00
CA LEU A 704 -28.02 -3.25 3.00
C LEU A 704 -29.14 -4.03 2.29
N MET A 705 -28.85 -4.69 1.17
CA MET A 705 -29.81 -5.53 0.45
C MET A 705 -30.23 -6.73 1.29
N ALA A 706 -29.28 -7.41 1.96
CA ALA A 706 -29.60 -8.52 2.85
C ALA A 706 -30.40 -8.06 4.09
N TYR A 707 -30.02 -6.91 4.66
CA TYR A 707 -30.75 -6.26 5.75
C TYR A 707 -32.20 -5.91 5.34
N GLY A 708 -32.40 -5.35 4.14
CA GLY A 708 -33.74 -5.09 3.59
C GLY A 708 -34.59 -6.36 3.45
N LYS A 709 -34.01 -7.47 2.96
CA LYS A 709 -34.70 -8.77 2.87
C LYS A 709 -35.09 -9.32 4.25
N MET A 710 -34.21 -9.16 5.24
CA MET A 710 -34.46 -9.55 6.62
C MET A 710 -35.58 -8.71 7.26
N LEU A 711 -35.60 -7.40 7.03
CA LEU A 711 -36.66 -6.50 7.48
C LEU A 711 -38.02 -6.84 6.86
N LEU A 712 -38.09 -7.19 5.57
CA LEU A 712 -39.32 -7.70 4.94
C LEU A 712 -39.85 -8.96 5.64
N ASN A 713 -38.97 -9.92 5.97
CA ASN A 713 -39.37 -11.14 6.69
C ASN A 713 -39.85 -10.87 8.13
N LEU A 714 -39.47 -9.73 8.71
CA LEU A 714 -39.94 -9.24 10.01
C LEU A 714 -41.21 -8.36 9.91
N GLY A 715 -41.70 -8.07 8.69
CA GLY A 715 -42.84 -7.18 8.45
C GLY A 715 -42.52 -5.68 8.52
N LEU A 716 -41.24 -5.31 8.63
CA LEU A 716 -40.75 -3.94 8.74
C LEU A 716 -40.55 -3.32 7.34
N THR A 717 -41.67 -3.11 6.65
CA THR A 717 -41.69 -2.77 5.22
C THR A 717 -41.23 -1.35 4.90
N ASP A 718 -41.44 -0.40 5.81
CA ASP A 718 -40.95 0.98 5.68
C ASP A 718 -39.40 1.00 5.75
N GLU A 719 -38.82 0.38 6.78
CA GLU A 719 -37.37 0.29 6.96
C GLU A 719 -36.71 -0.55 5.85
N ALA A 720 -37.37 -1.63 5.40
CA ALA A 720 -36.89 -2.42 4.27
C ALA A 720 -36.81 -1.58 2.99
N SER A 721 -37.84 -0.76 2.71
CA SER A 721 -37.86 0.15 1.56
C SER A 721 -36.68 1.12 1.61
N GLN A 722 -36.38 1.68 2.78
CA GLN A 722 -35.23 2.56 2.96
C GLN A 722 -33.89 1.82 2.76
N ALA A 723 -33.76 0.59 3.26
CA ALA A 723 -32.55 -0.22 3.11
C ALA A 723 -32.24 -0.54 1.64
N PHE A 724 -33.24 -0.96 0.85
CA PHE A 724 -33.07 -1.20 -0.59
C PHE A 724 -32.85 0.10 -1.37
N SER A 725 -33.58 1.17 -1.05
CA SER A 725 -33.40 2.48 -1.70
C SER A 725 -31.97 3.02 -1.49
N ASN A 726 -31.37 2.75 -0.33
CA ASN A 726 -29.98 3.10 -0.05
C ASN A 726 -28.95 2.20 -0.74
N SER A 727 -29.26 0.93 -1.06
CA SER A 727 -28.32 0.02 -1.71
C SER A 727 -28.29 0.16 -3.24
N VAL A 728 -29.43 0.39 -3.89
CA VAL A 728 -29.54 0.56 -5.35
C VAL A 728 -28.51 1.53 -5.98
N PRO A 729 -28.23 2.73 -5.43
CA PRO A 729 -27.24 3.63 -6.02
C PRO A 729 -25.77 3.25 -5.73
N MET A 730 -25.52 2.31 -4.82
CA MET A 730 -24.16 1.86 -4.45
C MET A 730 -23.67 0.68 -5.31
N PHE A 731 -24.57 -0.04 -5.99
CA PHE A 731 -24.22 -1.11 -6.92
C PHE A 731 -23.69 -0.57 -8.25
N GLN A 732 -22.55 -1.11 -8.68
CA GLN A 732 -21.95 -0.83 -10.00
C GLN A 732 -22.36 -1.86 -11.05
N ASP A 733 -22.62 -3.10 -10.66
CA ASP A 733 -23.04 -4.16 -11.57
C ASP A 733 -24.57 -4.09 -11.83
N PRO A 734 -25.01 -4.25 -13.09
CA PRO A 734 -26.44 -4.20 -13.41
C PRO A 734 -27.30 -5.27 -12.73
N VAL A 735 -26.71 -6.44 -12.40
CA VAL A 735 -27.43 -7.60 -11.87
C VAL A 735 -27.86 -7.37 -10.43
N SER A 736 -26.93 -7.02 -9.54
CA SER A 736 -27.22 -6.77 -8.13
C SER A 736 -28.07 -5.51 -7.96
N LYS A 737 -27.87 -4.49 -8.81
CA LYS A 737 -28.76 -3.33 -8.89
C LYS A 737 -30.20 -3.71 -9.26
N ALA A 738 -30.38 -4.62 -10.23
CA ALA A 738 -31.69 -5.10 -10.63
C ALA A 738 -32.37 -5.94 -9.54
N ILE A 739 -31.61 -6.79 -8.83
CA ILE A 739 -32.10 -7.61 -7.70
C ILE A 739 -32.46 -6.75 -6.47
N ALA A 740 -31.67 -5.70 -6.19
CA ALA A 740 -32.01 -4.72 -5.15
C ALA A 740 -33.28 -3.93 -5.52
N GLY A 741 -33.46 -3.62 -6.81
CA GLY A 741 -34.69 -3.03 -7.35
C GLY A 741 -35.92 -3.93 -7.24
N GLU A 742 -35.76 -5.25 -7.41
CA GLU A 742 -36.84 -6.22 -7.12
C GLU A 742 -37.23 -6.20 -5.63
N GLY A 743 -36.24 -6.16 -4.72
CA GLY A 743 -36.50 -6.07 -3.28
C GLY A 743 -37.23 -4.77 -2.88
N LEU A 744 -36.87 -3.65 -3.51
CA LEU A 744 -37.54 -2.36 -3.34
C LEU A 744 -38.97 -2.36 -3.90
N ALA A 745 -39.18 -2.97 -5.07
CA ALA A 745 -40.51 -3.13 -5.64
C ALA A 745 -41.39 -4.04 -4.76
N ASP A 746 -40.85 -5.13 -4.23
CA ASP A 746 -41.54 -6.02 -3.30
C ASP A 746 -41.92 -5.32 -1.98
N SER A 747 -41.09 -4.43 -1.46
CA SER A 747 -41.42 -3.64 -0.27
C SER A 747 -42.53 -2.61 -0.54
N PHE A 748 -42.56 -1.99 -1.72
CA PHE A 748 -43.65 -1.12 -2.14
C PHE A 748 -44.97 -1.88 -2.40
N ILE A 749 -44.93 -3.07 -3.00
CA ILE A 749 -46.11 -3.91 -3.21
C ILE A 749 -46.79 -4.26 -1.89
N GLN A 750 -46.02 -4.62 -0.85
CA GLN A 750 -46.57 -4.92 0.49
C GLN A 750 -47.24 -3.71 1.16
N ARG A 751 -46.88 -2.48 0.74
CA ARG A 751 -47.44 -1.21 1.21
C ARG A 751 -48.60 -0.70 0.33
N GLY A 752 -48.93 -1.41 -0.76
CA GLY A 752 -49.95 -1.00 -1.73
C GLY A 752 -49.50 0.11 -2.69
N MET A 753 -48.21 0.40 -2.75
CA MET A 753 -47.59 1.49 -3.51
C MET A 753 -47.18 0.99 -4.90
N PHE A 754 -48.16 0.74 -5.76
CA PHE A 754 -47.94 0.03 -7.03
C PHE A 754 -47.22 0.85 -8.10
N ASP A 755 -47.41 2.18 -8.10
CA ASP A 755 -46.74 3.07 -9.05
C ASP A 755 -45.25 3.18 -8.70
N GLU A 756 -44.92 3.33 -7.41
CA GLU A 756 -43.55 3.35 -6.89
C GLU A 756 -42.85 1.98 -7.06
N ALA A 757 -43.57 0.87 -6.93
CA ALA A 757 -43.06 -0.46 -7.26
C ALA A 757 -42.69 -0.59 -8.75
N SER A 758 -43.53 -0.05 -9.64
CA SER A 758 -43.29 -0.04 -11.08
C SER A 758 -42.10 0.86 -11.45
N GLU A 759 -41.99 2.03 -10.80
CA GLU A 759 -40.85 2.94 -10.95
C GLU A 759 -39.54 2.33 -10.43
N ALA A 760 -39.55 1.65 -9.28
CA ALA A 760 -38.39 0.96 -8.73
C ALA A 760 -37.84 -0.10 -9.69
N LEU A 761 -38.72 -0.86 -10.37
CA LEU A 761 -38.30 -1.73 -11.46
C LEU A 761 -37.75 -0.93 -12.65
N ALA A 762 -38.47 0.08 -13.15
CA ALA A 762 -38.02 0.87 -14.32
C ALA A 762 -36.61 1.49 -14.11
N ASN A 763 -36.38 2.13 -12.96
CA ASN A 763 -35.13 2.81 -12.60
C ASN A 763 -33.95 1.86 -12.32
N THR A 764 -34.21 0.57 -12.15
CA THR A 764 -33.18 -0.49 -11.96
C THR A 764 -33.03 -1.41 -13.17
N ASN A 765 -33.70 -1.11 -14.28
CA ASN A 765 -33.60 -1.90 -15.49
C ASN A 765 -32.30 -1.58 -16.26
N SER A 766 -31.72 -2.60 -16.91
CA SER A 766 -30.53 -2.44 -17.75
C SER A 766 -30.64 -3.31 -19.00
N PRO A 767 -30.10 -2.88 -20.16
CA PRO A 767 -29.80 -3.79 -21.26
C PRO A 767 -28.90 -4.94 -20.80
N GLY A 768 -29.06 -6.12 -21.41
CA GLY A 768 -28.16 -7.26 -21.19
C GLY A 768 -28.32 -8.02 -19.87
N LEU A 769 -29.39 -7.79 -19.10
CA LEU A 769 -29.64 -8.58 -17.88
C LEU A 769 -29.80 -10.09 -18.19
N PRO A 770 -29.26 -10.98 -17.34
CA PRO A 770 -29.48 -12.42 -17.45
C PRO A 770 -30.96 -12.82 -17.47
N LYS A 771 -31.26 -13.93 -18.17
CA LYS A 771 -32.65 -14.37 -18.40
C LYS A 771 -33.40 -14.65 -17.09
N ASP A 772 -32.75 -15.26 -16.11
CA ASP A 772 -33.30 -15.59 -14.79
C ASP A 772 -33.66 -14.33 -13.98
N VAL A 773 -32.85 -13.26 -14.10
CA VAL A 773 -33.13 -11.94 -13.52
C VAL A 773 -34.30 -11.27 -14.24
N LEU A 774 -34.35 -11.34 -15.57
CA LEU A 774 -35.49 -10.83 -16.35
C LEU A 774 -36.80 -11.56 -16.02
N GLU A 775 -36.77 -12.88 -15.84
CA GLU A 775 -37.92 -13.68 -15.38
C GLU A 775 -38.31 -13.32 -13.93
N GLY A 776 -37.34 -13.06 -13.03
CA GLY A 776 -37.59 -12.51 -11.69
C GLY A 776 -38.37 -11.20 -11.71
N ARG A 777 -37.89 -10.24 -12.49
CA ARG A 777 -38.52 -8.92 -12.66
C ARG A 777 -39.88 -9.02 -13.34
N GLY A 778 -40.03 -9.94 -14.30
CA GLY A 778 -41.31 -10.28 -14.93
C GLY A 778 -42.34 -10.77 -13.90
N ARG A 779 -41.94 -11.63 -12.96
CA ARG A 779 -42.82 -12.08 -11.85
C ARG A 779 -43.23 -10.95 -10.91
N VAL A 780 -42.32 -10.02 -10.58
CA VAL A 780 -42.65 -8.85 -9.75
C VAL A 780 -43.60 -7.91 -10.48
N ALA A 781 -43.32 -7.59 -11.75
CA ALA A 781 -44.19 -6.77 -12.60
C ALA A 781 -45.58 -7.39 -12.81
N ALA A 782 -45.66 -8.71 -12.97
CA ALA A 782 -46.92 -9.44 -13.02
C ALA A 782 -47.71 -9.33 -11.71
N ARG A 783 -47.03 -9.38 -10.55
CA ARG A 783 -47.67 -9.16 -9.24
C ARG A 783 -48.24 -7.74 -9.11
N ILE A 784 -47.49 -6.72 -9.54
CA ILE A 784 -47.97 -5.32 -9.62
C ILE A 784 -49.24 -5.26 -10.50
N ALA A 785 -49.21 -5.89 -11.68
CA ALA A 785 -50.35 -5.92 -12.59
C ALA A 785 -51.57 -6.65 -12.01
N MET A 786 -51.39 -7.80 -11.34
CA MET A 786 -52.48 -8.49 -10.63
C MET A 786 -53.09 -7.62 -9.53
N SER A 787 -52.26 -7.04 -8.65
CA SER A 787 -52.71 -6.17 -7.56
C SER A 787 -53.37 -4.88 -8.06
N SER A 788 -53.00 -4.41 -9.26
CA SER A 788 -53.61 -3.26 -9.96
C SER A 788 -54.85 -3.63 -10.79
N GLY A 789 -55.39 -4.84 -10.67
CA GLY A 789 -56.59 -5.27 -11.39
C GLY A 789 -56.40 -5.50 -12.90
N LYS A 790 -55.17 -5.76 -13.36
CA LYS A 790 -54.80 -5.97 -14.78
C LYS A 790 -54.29 -7.41 -15.03
N PRO A 791 -55.09 -8.46 -14.79
CA PRO A 791 -54.62 -9.85 -14.87
C PRO A 791 -54.17 -10.28 -16.27
N GLU A 792 -54.68 -9.66 -17.36
CA GLU A 792 -54.19 -9.94 -18.73
C GLU A 792 -52.73 -9.54 -18.91
N VAL A 793 -52.34 -8.40 -18.35
CA VAL A 793 -50.97 -7.90 -18.39
C VAL A 793 -50.07 -8.82 -17.55
N ALA A 794 -50.57 -9.33 -16.43
CA ALA A 794 -49.84 -10.31 -15.63
C ALA A 794 -49.58 -11.62 -16.39
N LEU A 795 -50.59 -12.20 -17.08
CA LEU A 795 -50.38 -13.39 -17.93
C LEU A 795 -49.33 -13.14 -19.02
N TYR A 796 -49.40 -12.00 -19.71
CA TYR A 796 -48.43 -11.63 -20.73
C TYR A 796 -46.99 -11.51 -20.17
N LEU A 797 -46.83 -10.88 -19.00
CA LEU A 797 -45.52 -10.71 -18.35
C LEU A 797 -44.93 -12.02 -17.80
N LEU A 798 -45.77 -12.97 -17.38
CA LEU A 798 -45.32 -14.29 -16.91
C LEU A 798 -44.93 -15.21 -18.06
N GLY A 799 -45.56 -15.05 -19.24
CA GLY A 799 -45.24 -15.79 -20.46
C GLY A 799 -45.05 -17.29 -20.21
N THR A 800 -43.93 -17.84 -20.67
CA THR A 800 -43.55 -19.25 -20.51
C THR A 800 -42.61 -19.50 -19.32
N ASP A 801 -42.53 -18.61 -18.33
CA ASP A 801 -41.68 -18.80 -17.13
C ASP A 801 -42.07 -20.11 -16.42
N GLN A 802 -41.09 -21.00 -16.26
CA GLN A 802 -41.25 -22.34 -15.66
C GLN A 802 -41.06 -22.33 -14.13
N ASN A 803 -40.83 -21.17 -13.52
CA ASN A 803 -40.75 -21.01 -12.08
C ASN A 803 -42.13 -21.28 -11.45
N ASP A 804 -42.16 -22.06 -10.37
CA ASP A 804 -43.38 -22.44 -9.65
C ASP A 804 -44.21 -21.23 -9.20
N ILE A 805 -43.59 -20.09 -8.91
CA ILE A 805 -44.27 -18.86 -8.51
C ILE A 805 -45.00 -18.25 -9.72
N ALA A 806 -44.41 -18.32 -10.91
CA ALA A 806 -45.08 -17.92 -12.15
C ALA A 806 -46.24 -18.86 -12.51
N ALA A 807 -46.03 -20.17 -12.38
CA ALA A 807 -47.10 -21.17 -12.56
C ALA A 807 -48.25 -20.95 -11.57
N ASP A 808 -47.97 -20.71 -10.28
CA ASP A 808 -49.01 -20.42 -9.28
C ASP A 808 -49.80 -19.14 -9.63
N MET A 809 -49.12 -18.08 -10.08
CA MET A 809 -49.76 -16.83 -10.49
C MET A 809 -50.62 -17.01 -11.75
N ARG A 810 -50.13 -17.69 -12.80
CA ARG A 810 -50.93 -18.01 -14.00
C ARG A 810 -52.14 -18.86 -13.66
N ALA A 811 -51.96 -19.95 -12.90
CA ALA A 811 -53.05 -20.81 -12.46
C ALA A 811 -54.13 -20.03 -11.71
N ARG A 812 -53.77 -19.17 -10.76
CA ARG A 812 -54.73 -18.31 -10.03
C ARG A 812 -55.48 -17.34 -10.95
N ILE A 813 -54.83 -16.79 -11.97
CA ILE A 813 -55.49 -15.90 -12.92
C ILE A 813 -56.52 -16.67 -13.75
N HIS A 814 -56.16 -17.87 -14.22
CA HIS A 814 -57.06 -18.74 -14.97
C HIS A 814 -58.23 -19.26 -14.11
N GLU A 815 -57.96 -19.70 -12.87
CA GLU A 815 -58.99 -20.08 -11.88
C GLU A 815 -59.98 -18.94 -11.60
N ALA A 816 -59.50 -17.69 -11.49
CA ALA A 816 -60.33 -16.52 -11.25
C ALA A 816 -61.20 -16.10 -12.46
N ARG A 817 -61.04 -16.77 -13.61
CA ARG A 817 -61.78 -16.56 -14.87
C ARG A 817 -62.61 -17.77 -15.29
N ASP A 818 -62.66 -18.81 -14.46
CA ASP A 818 -63.23 -20.12 -14.79
C ASP A 818 -62.52 -20.83 -15.98
N GLU A 819 -61.26 -20.49 -16.27
CA GLU A 819 -60.42 -21.06 -17.34
C GLU A 819 -59.70 -22.34 -16.86
N TRP A 820 -60.46 -23.39 -16.55
CA TRP A 820 -59.94 -24.56 -15.81
C TRP A 820 -58.84 -25.35 -16.53
N SER A 821 -58.90 -25.54 -17.84
CA SER A 821 -57.91 -26.35 -18.58
C SER A 821 -56.50 -25.71 -18.60
N PRO A 822 -56.34 -24.39 -18.85
CA PRO A 822 -55.09 -23.68 -18.58
C PRO A 822 -54.61 -23.78 -17.13
N ALA A 823 -55.50 -23.62 -16.13
CA ALA A 823 -55.13 -23.72 -14.72
C ALA A 823 -54.54 -25.10 -14.37
N VAL A 824 -55.20 -26.19 -14.79
CA VAL A 824 -54.71 -27.57 -14.63
C VAL A 824 -53.31 -27.74 -15.22
N SER A 825 -53.05 -27.13 -16.37
CA SER A 825 -51.76 -27.22 -17.08
C SER A 825 -50.60 -26.59 -16.31
N ASP A 826 -50.84 -25.54 -15.52
CA ASP A 826 -49.83 -24.94 -14.63
C ASP A 826 -49.74 -25.67 -13.27
N VAL A 827 -50.88 -25.99 -12.64
CA VAL A 827 -50.89 -26.66 -11.32
C VAL A 827 -50.25 -28.05 -11.38
N ILE A 828 -50.42 -28.80 -12.48
CA ILE A 828 -49.80 -30.12 -12.64
C ILE A 828 -48.26 -30.06 -12.67
N LEU A 829 -47.67 -28.96 -13.17
CA LEU A 829 -46.22 -28.75 -13.14
C LEU A 829 -45.72 -28.56 -11.70
N MET A 830 -46.44 -27.76 -10.91
CA MET A 830 -46.15 -27.58 -9.50
C MET A 830 -46.26 -28.90 -8.72
N VAL A 831 -47.30 -29.70 -8.97
CA VAL A 831 -47.47 -31.02 -8.34
C VAL A 831 -46.32 -31.96 -8.70
N LYS A 832 -45.98 -32.09 -10.00
CA LYS A 832 -44.86 -32.95 -10.46
C LYS A 832 -43.54 -32.63 -9.76
N LYS A 833 -43.28 -31.35 -9.46
CA LYS A 833 -42.04 -30.88 -8.83
C LYS A 833 -42.06 -30.94 -7.30
N ARG A 834 -43.19 -30.61 -6.66
CA ARG A 834 -43.29 -30.45 -5.19
C ARG A 834 -43.81 -31.67 -4.45
N VAL A 835 -44.52 -32.58 -5.13
CA VAL A 835 -45.14 -33.76 -4.52
C VAL A 835 -44.27 -34.99 -4.78
N PRO A 836 -43.64 -35.57 -3.73
CA PRO A 836 -42.71 -36.68 -3.88
C PRO A 836 -43.43 -37.94 -4.37
N GLU A 837 -42.68 -38.80 -5.06
CA GLU A 837 -43.20 -40.04 -5.66
C GLU A 837 -43.72 -41.01 -4.59
N ALA A 838 -43.04 -41.05 -3.44
CA ALA A 838 -43.36 -41.86 -2.28
C ALA A 838 -43.12 -41.07 -0.98
N GLY A 839 -43.53 -41.64 0.16
CA GLY A 839 -43.44 -41.00 1.48
C GLY A 839 -44.65 -40.15 1.85
N GLU A 840 -44.68 -39.69 3.10
CA GLU A 840 -45.76 -38.87 3.66
C GLU A 840 -45.83 -37.49 2.99
N LEU A 841 -47.04 -36.95 2.87
CA LEU A 841 -47.27 -35.62 2.32
C LEU A 841 -47.45 -34.61 3.45
N ASN A 842 -46.74 -33.48 3.37
CA ASN A 842 -46.99 -32.33 4.24
C ASN A 842 -48.31 -31.62 3.86
N ILE A 843 -48.76 -30.68 4.70
CA ILE A 843 -50.05 -30.00 4.52
C ILE A 843 -50.12 -29.25 3.18
N ASP A 844 -49.06 -28.56 2.78
CA ASP A 844 -49.02 -27.79 1.53
C ASP A 844 -49.10 -28.70 0.30
N GLN A 845 -48.43 -29.87 0.34
CA GLN A 845 -48.51 -30.89 -0.72
C GLN A 845 -49.90 -31.50 -0.79
N GLN A 846 -50.57 -31.76 0.34
CA GLN A 846 -51.95 -32.25 0.37
C GLN A 846 -52.92 -31.22 -0.23
N LEU A 847 -52.77 -29.94 0.12
CA LEU A 847 -53.59 -28.86 -0.43
C LEU A 847 -53.33 -28.65 -1.93
N LEU A 848 -52.09 -28.78 -2.39
CA LEU A 848 -51.74 -28.69 -3.81
C LEU A 848 -52.31 -29.86 -4.63
N CYS A 849 -52.27 -31.09 -4.10
CA CYS A 849 -52.97 -32.24 -4.69
C CYS A 849 -54.49 -32.04 -4.74
N LEU A 850 -55.09 -31.46 -3.69
CA LEU A 850 -56.52 -31.16 -3.65
C LEU A 850 -56.91 -30.09 -4.67
N ARG A 851 -56.10 -29.03 -4.82
CA ARG A 851 -56.30 -28.00 -5.84
C ARG A 851 -56.28 -28.60 -7.25
N LEU A 852 -55.25 -29.37 -7.60
CA LEU A 852 -55.19 -30.04 -8.90
C LEU A 852 -56.42 -30.92 -9.18
N ALA A 853 -56.88 -31.69 -8.19
CA ALA A 853 -58.08 -32.52 -8.34
C ALA A 853 -59.37 -31.68 -8.51
N SER A 854 -59.47 -30.54 -7.82
CA SER A 854 -60.57 -29.59 -7.98
C SER A 854 -60.59 -28.99 -9.39
N ASP A 855 -59.45 -28.52 -9.87
CA ASP A 855 -59.34 -27.85 -11.16
C ASP A 855 -59.53 -28.84 -12.32
N ALA A 856 -58.98 -30.06 -12.20
CA ALA A 856 -59.17 -31.14 -13.18
C ALA A 856 -60.63 -31.62 -13.24
N SER A 857 -61.32 -31.72 -12.10
CA SER A 857 -62.75 -32.04 -12.04
C SER A 857 -63.60 -30.95 -12.73
N ARG A 858 -63.27 -29.66 -12.54
CA ARG A 858 -63.94 -28.55 -13.23
C ARG A 858 -63.63 -28.46 -14.72
N ALA A 859 -62.42 -28.88 -15.12
CA ALA A 859 -62.00 -28.95 -16.53
C ALA A 859 -62.58 -30.17 -17.28
N GLY A 860 -63.10 -31.19 -16.56
CA GLY A 860 -63.44 -32.49 -17.15
C GLY A 860 -62.21 -33.31 -17.57
N ASP A 861 -61.04 -33.03 -17.00
CA ASP A 861 -59.78 -33.71 -17.33
C ASP A 861 -59.65 -35.02 -16.53
N VAL A 862 -60.33 -36.05 -17.01
CA VAL A 862 -60.29 -37.42 -16.48
C VAL A 862 -58.85 -37.97 -16.44
N GLY A 863 -58.01 -37.63 -17.41
CA GLY A 863 -56.62 -38.08 -17.47
C GLY A 863 -55.77 -37.53 -16.33
N THR A 864 -55.93 -36.25 -16.01
CA THR A 864 -55.27 -35.65 -14.84
C THR A 864 -55.86 -36.15 -13.52
N LEU A 865 -57.17 -36.41 -13.43
CA LEU A 865 -57.80 -37.02 -12.24
C LEU A 865 -57.25 -38.42 -11.95
N GLU A 866 -57.18 -39.29 -12.97
CA GLU A 866 -56.55 -40.60 -12.85
C GLU A 866 -55.06 -40.49 -12.47
N TRP A 867 -54.33 -39.57 -13.11
CA TRP A 867 -52.91 -39.35 -12.81
C TRP A 867 -52.68 -38.92 -11.36
N ILE A 868 -53.44 -37.94 -10.84
CA ILE A 868 -53.27 -37.47 -9.46
C ILE A 868 -53.77 -38.49 -8.43
N SER A 869 -54.83 -39.23 -8.74
CA SER A 869 -55.31 -40.35 -7.92
C SER A 869 -54.24 -41.44 -7.79
N ASN A 870 -53.64 -41.86 -8.90
CA ASN A 870 -52.54 -42.83 -8.93
C ASN A 870 -51.26 -42.29 -8.25
N ARG A 871 -50.92 -41.02 -8.48
CA ARG A 871 -49.77 -40.35 -7.83
C ARG A 871 -49.94 -40.31 -6.32
N VAL A 872 -51.15 -40.05 -5.81
CA VAL A 872 -51.44 -40.01 -4.37
C VAL A 872 -51.54 -41.40 -3.76
N GLY A 873 -52.23 -42.33 -4.42
CA GLY A 873 -52.42 -43.71 -3.95
C GLY A 873 -53.19 -43.80 -2.63
N ASP A 874 -52.69 -44.60 -1.68
CA ASP A 874 -53.27 -44.79 -0.34
C ASP A 874 -52.65 -43.86 0.72
N ARG A 875 -51.95 -42.79 0.30
CA ARG A 875 -51.35 -41.84 1.23
C ARG A 875 -52.43 -41.07 2.01
N LYS A 876 -52.24 -40.98 3.34
CA LYS A 876 -53.18 -40.30 4.25
C LYS A 876 -53.09 -38.80 4.11
N PHE A 877 -54.25 -38.14 4.23
CA PHE A 877 -54.37 -36.68 4.26
C PHE A 877 -54.92 -36.26 5.64
N ALA A 878 -54.95 -34.95 5.91
CA ALA A 878 -55.80 -34.41 6.97
C ALA A 878 -57.26 -34.78 6.68
N ARG A 879 -58.01 -35.16 7.72
CA ARG A 879 -59.27 -35.92 7.62
C ARG A 879 -60.32 -35.31 6.67
N ASP A 880 -60.45 -33.99 6.67
CA ASP A 880 -61.42 -33.28 5.81
C ASP A 880 -60.91 -33.14 4.37
N THR A 881 -59.62 -32.86 4.20
CA THR A 881 -58.92 -32.81 2.90
C THR A 881 -58.96 -34.17 2.19
N GLU A 882 -58.80 -35.27 2.92
CA GLU A 882 -58.86 -36.64 2.38
C GLU A 882 -60.22 -36.92 1.73
N ARG A 883 -61.30 -36.60 2.45
CA ARG A 883 -62.67 -36.84 1.99
C ARG A 883 -63.00 -36.02 0.73
N LEU A 884 -62.57 -34.76 0.68
CA LEU A 884 -62.76 -33.90 -0.48
C LEU A 884 -61.96 -34.39 -1.69
N PHE A 885 -60.67 -34.75 -1.49
CA PHE A 885 -59.83 -35.28 -2.55
C PHE A 885 -60.42 -36.57 -3.15
N ARG A 886 -60.80 -37.53 -2.30
CA ARG A 886 -61.41 -38.80 -2.73
C ARG A 886 -62.73 -38.60 -3.49
N LEU A 887 -63.55 -37.61 -3.11
CA LEU A 887 -64.79 -37.29 -3.82
C LEU A 887 -64.53 -36.76 -5.23
N LEU A 888 -63.55 -35.86 -5.37
CA LEU A 888 -63.20 -35.24 -6.65
C LEU A 888 -62.60 -36.24 -7.65
N VAL A 889 -61.77 -37.19 -7.20
CA VAL A 889 -61.16 -38.20 -8.08
C VAL A 889 -62.03 -39.45 -8.31
N SER A 890 -63.24 -39.52 -7.74
CA SER A 890 -64.17 -40.65 -7.93
C SER A 890 -65.45 -40.30 -8.69
N SER A 891 -65.61 -39.04 -9.10
CA SER A 891 -66.74 -38.55 -9.89
C SER A 891 -66.26 -38.19 -11.31
N PRO A 892 -66.47 -39.07 -12.32
CA PRO A 892 -66.16 -38.78 -13.72
C PRO A 892 -67.19 -37.85 -14.37
#